data_AF-A0AAN7VTA8-F1
#
_entry.id   AF-A0AAN7VTA8-F1
#
_cell.length_a   1.000
_cell.length_b   1.000
_cell.length_c   1.000
_cell.angle_alpha   90.00
_cell.angle_beta   90.00
_cell.angle_gamma   90.00
#
_symmetry.space_group_name_H-M   'P 1'
#
loop_
_entity.id
_entity.type
_entity.pdbx_description
1 polymer ?
#
loop_
_entity_poly.entity_id
_entity_poly.type
_entity_poly.pdbx_seq_one_letter_code
_entity_poly.pdbx_strand_id
1 'polypeptide(L)'
;MDIPPHVIDDGEEIVEQEEAETLKQTQDSVSDGTSCSFPRTPPCTPGTLSECNETDVKEQFPDNLTDDGFQLEIDISEPYEKRIRIIESPSEIRSDRWDDIKESEECILYSGVETFAGYFIDEVIDTSINRLIEARAQVGLQIIIEGATFENRSDTELDLPWPQIEKFTKEIGMDSIVEYIKTWEFKEEWLYCIDFLIAQSDQCSEYYIYEVKFSIPTRCYPIPQATASVFFTIEVSRIKPSCCPVDVSYVFEGSSLVQVPGKMPFEDNLLFDIIDAKLSLYKSLSFYFQKTPPTNPFNNQVVKEVDKHLEDLLIISKMEKEKNYYPNCDTTVWLRSCKKEIIKPLKGKVTGTIPFWINGVLFRNGPGLLEIGDCKIGHLFDGLALLHRFSIKNGAVTYQCRFLQSNTYKKNTKANRIVVTDFGTRSVPDPCQTIFKRISSTFKWENDVPDNAMISIYPFGDELYTFTETPFIHKINKKNLQTEERVDMKERMGVVSHSSHPHVTSNVSYMHCTILDKNDYSMFDQAQIVAGIPARWPLHPSYMHTFGITKNYFVIVEQPLSVAVPQMLMNKFMNKPFHGVMKWYENEQTQINVVSRKSGKIAYTFFSKSFFYLHIINQYESANHIVLDICSYKDPSMIDCMYIEAIRNVQNNPDYANMFRSRPIRFVLPLIDSYGELKMGQNLVKLRKTKAQAFLEKNRKIVVKPERLCALGCETPTINYRKHSVDTINKTTKTWCEKNCYPSEPIFVPTPNGQGEDDGVILSALIWGCNDTNRVGLIVLNAKTLQEIGRAEFHTSSPVPKCLHGWFLPNRKQL
;
A
#
# COMPACT_ATOMS: atom_id res chain seq x y z
N MET A 1 -7.39 4.39 64.03
CA MET A 1 -7.36 3.57 65.25
C MET A 1 -6.65 2.28 64.89
N ASP A 2 -5.60 2.01 65.65
CA ASP A 2 -5.07 0.70 66.05
C ASP A 2 -4.60 -0.30 64.99
N ILE A 3 -3.27 -0.45 64.95
CA ILE A 3 -2.50 -1.60 64.46
C ILE A 3 -2.55 -2.69 65.55
N PRO A 4 -2.52 -3.99 65.22
CA PRO A 4 -1.29 -4.75 65.51
C PRO A 4 -0.88 -5.79 64.43
N PRO A 5 0.36 -6.35 64.51
CA PRO A 5 1.02 -7.04 63.38
C PRO A 5 1.51 -8.50 63.65
N HIS A 6 1.91 -9.21 62.58
CA HIS A 6 2.86 -10.35 62.56
C HIS A 6 3.63 -10.32 61.21
N VAL A 7 4.96 -10.45 61.06
CA VAL A 7 6.15 -10.67 61.93
C VAL A 7 6.56 -12.15 62.16
N ILE A 8 7.58 -12.61 61.38
CA ILE A 8 8.66 -13.60 61.70
C ILE A 8 8.20 -15.11 61.81
N ASP A 9 8.93 -16.18 61.42
CA ASP A 9 10.34 -16.42 61.00
C ASP A 9 10.55 -17.56 59.94
N ASP A 10 11.81 -17.72 59.51
CA ASP A 10 12.57 -18.93 59.09
C ASP A 10 11.98 -20.09 58.23
N GLY A 11 12.61 -20.30 57.06
CA GLY A 11 13.63 -21.34 56.84
C GLY A 11 13.31 -22.85 56.97
N GLU A 12 13.50 -23.60 55.88
CA GLU A 12 14.24 -24.87 55.92
C GLU A 12 14.79 -25.26 54.53
N GLU A 13 16.02 -25.81 54.51
CA GLU A 13 16.62 -26.44 53.33
C GLU A 13 16.13 -27.87 53.18
N ILE A 14 15.79 -28.32 51.97
CA ILE A 14 15.81 -29.76 51.65
C ILE A 14 16.68 -29.97 50.41
N VAL A 15 17.85 -30.55 50.66
CA VAL A 15 18.71 -31.19 49.66
C VAL A 15 18.16 -32.59 49.42
N GLU A 16 18.00 -32.99 48.16
CA GLU A 16 18.07 -34.41 47.81
C GLU A 16 18.74 -34.57 46.44
N GLN A 17 19.68 -35.51 46.37
CA GLN A 17 20.52 -35.84 45.22
C GLN A 17 20.10 -37.19 44.62
N GLU A 18 20.50 -37.41 43.36
CA GLU A 18 20.65 -38.74 42.72
C GLU A 18 19.32 -39.53 42.53
N GLU A 19 19.07 -40.18 41.40
CA GLU A 19 19.91 -41.16 40.73
C GLU A 19 20.05 -40.95 39.21
N ALA A 20 20.96 -41.73 38.62
CA ALA A 20 21.33 -41.69 37.21
C ALA A 20 21.24 -43.08 36.57
N GLU A 21 21.44 -43.12 35.24
CA GLU A 21 21.73 -44.32 34.45
C GLU A 21 20.53 -45.29 34.20
N THR A 22 20.50 -46.10 33.12
CA THR A 22 21.53 -46.45 32.12
C THR A 22 20.91 -46.90 30.76
N LEU A 23 21.76 -47.00 29.70
CA LEU A 23 21.70 -47.94 28.55
C LEU A 23 20.51 -47.86 27.55
N LYS A 24 20.65 -48.21 26.24
CA LYS A 24 21.74 -48.11 25.25
C LYS A 24 21.17 -48.44 23.85
N GLN A 25 21.86 -47.98 22.80
CA GLN A 25 22.01 -48.58 21.45
C GLN A 25 20.93 -49.53 20.87
N THR A 26 20.47 -49.20 19.67
CA THR A 26 20.61 -50.09 18.49
C THR A 26 20.82 -49.27 17.21
N GLN A 27 21.73 -49.73 16.36
CA GLN A 27 21.99 -49.26 15.00
C GLN A 27 21.83 -50.47 14.05
N ASP A 28 22.02 -50.29 12.74
CA ASP A 28 21.92 -51.30 11.65
C ASP A 28 20.49 -51.68 11.19
N SER A 29 20.19 -51.96 9.90
CA SER A 29 20.89 -51.68 8.63
C SER A 29 19.98 -51.95 7.40
N VAL A 30 20.14 -51.14 6.31
CA VAL A 30 20.04 -51.46 4.86
C VAL A 30 18.90 -52.39 4.31
N SER A 31 18.04 -51.87 3.40
CA SER A 31 17.98 -52.28 1.95
C SER A 31 16.81 -51.68 1.13
N ASP A 32 17.16 -51.20 -0.06
CA ASP A 32 16.45 -51.13 -1.37
C ASP A 32 14.93 -50.89 -1.53
N GLY A 33 14.61 -49.80 -2.25
CA GLY A 33 14.33 -49.95 -3.69
C GLY A 33 12.89 -49.82 -4.19
N THR A 34 12.54 -48.67 -4.78
CA THR A 34 11.85 -48.59 -6.11
C THR A 34 11.90 -47.18 -6.70
N SER A 35 12.03 -47.10 -8.02
CA SER A 35 12.13 -45.86 -8.79
C SER A 35 11.06 -45.79 -9.89
N CYS A 36 10.59 -44.58 -10.22
CA CYS A 36 9.85 -44.33 -11.46
C CYS A 36 10.45 -43.12 -12.21
N SER A 37 10.57 -43.26 -13.52
CA SER A 37 11.29 -42.37 -14.43
C SER A 37 10.36 -41.70 -15.45
N PHE A 38 10.69 -40.48 -15.85
CA PHE A 38 10.06 -39.78 -16.98
C PHE A 38 10.81 -40.05 -18.29
N PRO A 39 10.13 -40.23 -19.44
CA PRO A 39 10.76 -40.39 -20.75
C PRO A 39 11.09 -39.04 -21.42
N ARG A 40 12.02 -39.06 -22.38
CA ARG A 40 12.38 -37.94 -23.30
C ARG A 40 12.57 -38.48 -24.74
N THR A 41 12.71 -37.54 -25.68
CA THR A 41 13.23 -37.63 -27.08
C THR A 41 12.26 -38.19 -28.13
N PRO A 42 12.38 -37.86 -29.45
CA PRO A 42 13.55 -37.30 -30.16
C PRO A 42 13.33 -36.08 -31.11
N PRO A 43 14.42 -35.51 -31.69
CA PRO A 43 14.39 -34.43 -32.70
C PRO A 43 14.67 -34.91 -34.14
N CYS A 44 14.34 -34.10 -35.16
CA CYS A 44 14.71 -34.33 -36.57
C CYS A 44 15.17 -33.04 -37.31
N THR A 45 15.93 -33.23 -38.39
CA THR A 45 16.77 -32.25 -39.12
C THR A 45 16.24 -31.86 -40.53
N PRO A 46 16.81 -30.84 -41.20
CA PRO A 46 16.25 -30.22 -42.42
C PRO A 46 16.89 -30.63 -43.78
N GLY A 47 16.22 -30.29 -44.88
CA GLY A 47 16.67 -30.32 -46.30
C GLY A 47 15.47 -30.49 -47.27
N THR A 48 15.49 -30.17 -48.58
CA THR A 48 16.43 -29.37 -49.42
C THR A 48 15.74 -29.01 -50.77
N LEU A 49 16.29 -28.01 -51.46
CA LEU A 49 15.91 -27.38 -52.76
C LEU A 49 15.52 -28.29 -53.95
N SER A 50 14.61 -27.78 -54.80
CA SER A 50 14.62 -27.79 -56.30
C SER A 50 13.40 -27.00 -56.86
N GLU A 51 13.23 -26.59 -58.14
CA GLU A 51 14.09 -26.14 -59.26
C GLU A 51 13.20 -25.46 -60.36
N CYS A 52 13.74 -24.53 -61.17
CA CYS A 52 13.25 -24.05 -62.50
C CYS A 52 11.91 -23.25 -62.59
N ASN A 53 11.72 -22.26 -63.50
CA ASN A 53 12.57 -21.62 -64.52
C ASN A 53 12.04 -20.21 -64.89
N GLU A 54 12.93 -19.32 -65.35
CA GLU A 54 12.59 -18.05 -66.05
C GLU A 54 12.32 -18.30 -67.55
N THR A 55 11.52 -17.44 -68.21
CA THR A 55 11.88 -16.81 -69.52
C THR A 55 10.84 -15.77 -70.01
N ASP A 56 11.36 -14.63 -70.49
CA ASP A 56 10.87 -13.70 -71.54
C ASP A 56 9.43 -13.12 -71.49
N VAL A 57 9.16 -11.81 -71.70
CA VAL A 57 9.52 -10.97 -72.87
C VAL A 57 9.42 -9.45 -72.52
N LYS A 58 10.43 -8.67 -72.95
CA LYS A 58 10.46 -7.29 -73.55
C LYS A 58 9.14 -6.45 -73.61
N GLU A 59 9.10 -5.10 -73.63
CA GLU A 59 10.12 -4.05 -73.85
C GLU A 59 9.58 -2.63 -73.51
N GLN A 60 10.47 -1.62 -73.63
CA GLN A 60 10.21 -0.18 -73.90
C GLN A 60 9.79 0.77 -72.75
N PHE A 61 10.81 1.49 -72.25
CA PHE A 61 10.70 2.88 -71.78
C PHE A 61 10.52 3.86 -72.95
N PRO A 62 10.08 5.09 -72.67
CA PRO A 62 10.70 6.28 -73.24
C PRO A 62 11.34 7.17 -72.17
N ASP A 63 12.52 7.73 -72.50
CA ASP A 63 13.25 8.70 -71.69
C ASP A 63 12.61 10.11 -71.68
N ASN A 64 13.16 10.94 -70.78
CA ASN A 64 13.01 12.41 -70.63
C ASN A 64 11.85 12.88 -69.72
N LEU A 65 12.21 13.37 -68.53
CA LEU A 65 12.31 14.81 -68.29
C LEU A 65 13.22 15.10 -67.07
N THR A 66 13.74 16.32 -67.00
CA THR A 66 14.94 16.71 -66.24
C THR A 66 14.67 17.19 -64.81
N ASP A 67 15.75 17.25 -64.01
CA ASP A 67 15.88 18.09 -62.81
C ASP A 67 15.24 19.47 -63.01
N ASP A 68 14.34 19.84 -62.10
CA ASP A 68 14.15 21.21 -61.62
C ASP A 68 13.53 21.12 -60.20
N GLY A 69 14.26 21.61 -59.20
CA GLY A 69 13.88 21.47 -57.79
C GLY A 69 12.75 22.42 -57.38
N PHE A 70 11.80 21.93 -56.57
CA PHE A 70 10.72 22.75 -56.01
C PHE A 70 10.58 22.57 -54.49
N GLN A 71 10.28 23.67 -53.81
CA GLN A 71 10.01 23.72 -52.37
C GLN A 71 8.56 23.32 -52.09
N LEU A 72 8.30 22.63 -50.98
CA LEU A 72 6.96 22.59 -50.39
C LEU A 72 6.71 23.90 -49.63
N GLU A 73 5.71 24.67 -50.07
CA GLU A 73 5.06 25.65 -49.20
C GLU A 73 3.98 24.95 -48.38
N ILE A 74 4.01 25.14 -47.06
CA ILE A 74 2.98 24.67 -46.13
C ILE A 74 2.14 25.88 -45.75
N ASP A 75 0.90 25.93 -46.24
CA ASP A 75 -0.08 26.93 -45.80
C ASP A 75 -0.73 26.47 -44.49
N ILE A 76 -0.68 27.32 -43.46
CA ILE A 76 -1.22 27.05 -42.12
C ILE A 76 -2.18 28.18 -41.77
N SER A 77 -3.40 28.13 -42.30
CA SER A 77 -4.36 29.25 -42.15
C SER A 77 -5.86 28.88 -42.06
N GLU A 78 -6.23 27.78 -41.37
CA GLU A 78 -7.62 27.55 -40.90
C GLU A 78 -7.69 27.26 -39.38
N PRO A 79 -8.74 27.74 -38.67
CA PRO A 79 -8.92 27.50 -37.24
C PRO A 79 -9.56 26.13 -36.93
N TYR A 80 -9.17 25.53 -35.79
CA TYR A 80 -9.63 24.21 -35.33
C TYR A 80 -11.12 24.20 -34.90
N GLU A 81 -11.96 23.38 -35.55
CA GLU A 81 -13.27 23.00 -35.01
C GLU A 81 -13.20 21.70 -34.21
N LYS A 82 -13.76 21.70 -32.99
CA LYS A 82 -13.77 20.55 -32.08
C LYS A 82 -15.20 20.05 -31.85
N ARG A 83 -15.54 18.85 -32.34
CA ARG A 83 -16.84 18.22 -32.09
C ARG A 83 -16.76 17.19 -30.96
N ILE A 84 -17.46 17.47 -29.85
CA ILE A 84 -17.64 16.54 -28.73
C ILE A 84 -19.02 15.88 -28.87
N ARG A 85 -19.08 14.55 -28.93
CA ARG A 85 -20.36 13.82 -28.87
C ARG A 85 -20.60 13.36 -27.43
N ILE A 86 -21.50 14.04 -26.73
CA ILE A 86 -22.10 13.51 -25.50
C ILE A 86 -23.16 12.50 -25.94
N ILE A 87 -23.06 11.25 -25.49
CA ILE A 87 -24.13 10.27 -25.67
C ILE A 87 -25.30 10.69 -24.77
N GLU A 88 -26.44 11.05 -25.36
CA GLU A 88 -27.66 11.33 -24.60
C GLU A 88 -28.14 10.04 -23.93
N SER A 89 -28.00 9.97 -22.60
CA SER A 89 -28.62 8.91 -21.80
C SER A 89 -30.15 8.99 -21.91
N PRO A 90 -30.89 7.87 -21.94
CA PRO A 90 -32.35 7.90 -21.94
C PRO A 90 -32.90 8.61 -20.69
N SER A 91 -33.47 9.79 -20.91
CA SER A 91 -34.45 10.49 -20.06
C SER A 91 -34.28 10.41 -18.54
N GLU A 92 -33.59 11.39 -17.95
CA GLU A 92 -34.13 12.33 -16.95
C GLU A 92 -33.01 13.03 -16.17
N ILE A 93 -32.75 14.31 -16.51
CA ILE A 93 -32.56 15.46 -15.60
C ILE A 93 -32.49 16.69 -16.49
N ARG A 94 -33.56 17.50 -16.49
CA ARG A 94 -33.53 18.85 -17.06
C ARG A 94 -32.77 19.78 -16.12
N SER A 95 -31.89 20.62 -16.67
CA SER A 95 -31.37 21.80 -16.00
C SER A 95 -30.99 22.84 -17.05
N ASP A 96 -31.98 23.58 -17.52
CA ASP A 96 -31.81 24.66 -18.49
C ASP A 96 -30.83 25.73 -17.95
N ARG A 97 -29.72 25.97 -18.67
CA ARG A 97 -28.84 27.18 -18.70
C ARG A 97 -27.46 26.81 -19.25
N TRP A 98 -27.31 26.82 -20.56
CA TRP A 98 -25.99 26.81 -21.23
C TRP A 98 -25.86 27.85 -22.37
N ASP A 99 -26.84 28.75 -22.49
CA ASP A 99 -26.76 29.93 -23.35
C ASP A 99 -26.30 31.13 -22.49
N ASP A 100 -25.01 31.46 -22.58
CA ASP A 100 -24.34 32.74 -22.28
C ASP A 100 -22.92 32.53 -21.70
N ILE A 101 -21.98 32.10 -22.55
CA ILE A 101 -20.55 32.38 -22.33
C ILE A 101 -20.01 33.03 -23.60
N LYS A 102 -19.83 34.36 -23.52
CA LYS A 102 -19.02 35.12 -24.49
C LYS A 102 -17.54 34.93 -24.21
N GLU A 103 -16.75 35.13 -25.25
CA GLU A 103 -15.29 35.15 -25.23
C GLU A 103 -14.73 36.14 -24.20
N SER A 104 -13.83 35.68 -23.33
CA SER A 104 -12.73 36.49 -22.78
C SER A 104 -11.67 35.59 -22.11
N GLU A 105 -10.57 35.39 -22.84
CA GLU A 105 -9.16 35.40 -22.39
C GLU A 105 -8.66 34.63 -21.14
N GLU A 106 -7.52 33.95 -21.36
CA GLU A 106 -6.51 33.48 -20.40
C GLU A 106 -6.88 32.46 -19.30
N CYS A 107 -6.79 31.17 -19.67
CA CYS A 107 -6.71 30.06 -18.73
C CYS A 107 -5.24 29.83 -18.30
N ILE A 108 -4.85 30.28 -17.12
CA ILE A 108 -3.49 30.05 -16.58
C ILE A 108 -3.33 28.60 -16.12
N LEU A 109 -2.52 27.83 -16.84
CA LEU A 109 -2.24 26.41 -16.59
C LEU A 109 -1.31 26.16 -15.39
N TYR A 110 -1.69 25.18 -14.55
CA TYR A 110 -0.91 24.68 -13.42
C TYR A 110 -0.19 23.38 -13.80
N SER A 111 1.13 23.41 -14.01
CA SER A 111 1.97 22.18 -14.00
C SER A 111 3.43 22.45 -14.35
N GLY A 112 4.37 21.81 -13.66
CA GLY A 112 5.81 21.87 -14.00
C GLY A 112 6.53 20.52 -14.16
N VAL A 113 5.89 19.38 -13.80
CA VAL A 113 6.53 18.05 -13.84
C VAL A 113 5.63 16.99 -14.47
N GLU A 114 4.38 16.87 -14.03
CA GLU A 114 3.43 15.91 -14.63
C GLU A 114 3.15 16.24 -16.11
N THR A 115 2.93 17.52 -16.42
CA THR A 115 2.78 18.00 -17.81
C THR A 115 4.10 18.06 -18.57
N PHE A 116 5.26 18.16 -17.90
CA PHE A 116 6.54 17.96 -18.59
C PHE A 116 6.71 16.49 -18.99
N ALA A 117 6.31 15.54 -18.15
CA ALA A 117 6.30 14.12 -18.50
C ALA A 117 5.22 13.77 -19.54
N GLY A 118 4.07 14.45 -19.51
CA GLY A 118 3.06 14.43 -20.58
C GLY A 118 3.64 14.89 -21.90
N TYR A 119 3.99 16.19 -22.00
CA TYR A 119 4.60 16.75 -23.20
C TYR A 119 5.84 15.98 -23.67
N PHE A 120 6.71 15.48 -22.79
CA PHE A 120 7.88 14.71 -23.21
C PHE A 120 7.52 13.34 -23.78
N ILE A 121 6.50 12.65 -23.26
CA ILE A 121 6.01 11.40 -23.86
C ILE A 121 5.32 11.69 -25.18
N ASP A 122 4.43 12.69 -25.21
CA ASP A 122 3.69 13.08 -26.41
C ASP A 122 4.67 13.57 -27.51
N GLU A 123 5.68 14.38 -27.17
CA GLU A 123 6.74 14.84 -28.09
C GLU A 123 7.67 13.72 -28.56
N VAL A 124 7.98 12.72 -27.72
CA VAL A 124 8.74 11.52 -28.14
C VAL A 124 7.90 10.63 -29.06
N ILE A 125 6.60 10.50 -28.82
CA ILE A 125 5.66 9.77 -29.67
C ILE A 125 5.50 10.52 -31.00
N ASP A 126 5.23 11.82 -30.98
CA ASP A 126 5.14 12.68 -32.17
C ASP A 126 6.45 12.69 -32.96
N THR A 127 7.61 12.74 -32.31
CA THR A 127 8.92 12.63 -33.00
C THR A 127 9.11 11.24 -33.63
N SER A 128 8.58 10.18 -33.01
CA SER A 128 8.66 8.82 -33.56
C SER A 128 7.66 8.60 -34.70
N ILE A 129 6.46 9.16 -34.59
CA ILE A 129 5.43 9.18 -35.64
C ILE A 129 5.92 10.01 -36.83
N ASN A 130 6.47 11.20 -36.60
CA ASN A 130 7.06 12.02 -37.66
C ASN A 130 8.24 11.31 -38.33
N ARG A 131 9.10 10.60 -37.59
CA ARG A 131 10.16 9.74 -38.20
C ARG A 131 9.60 8.56 -38.99
N LEU A 132 8.46 7.98 -38.59
CA LEU A 132 7.77 6.92 -39.35
C LEU A 132 7.11 7.48 -40.62
N ILE A 133 6.60 8.70 -40.58
CA ILE A 133 6.05 9.44 -41.73
C ILE A 133 7.18 9.85 -42.68
N GLU A 134 8.29 10.40 -42.18
CA GLU A 134 9.50 10.70 -42.96
C GLU A 134 10.13 9.43 -43.57
N ALA A 135 10.14 8.31 -42.84
CA ALA A 135 10.60 7.02 -43.38
C ALA A 135 9.67 6.49 -44.49
N ARG A 136 8.35 6.73 -44.39
CA ARG A 136 7.41 6.46 -45.49
C ARG A 136 7.62 7.40 -46.69
N ALA A 137 8.02 8.65 -46.46
CA ALA A 137 8.31 9.61 -47.52
C ALA A 137 9.66 9.36 -48.23
N GLN A 138 10.68 8.85 -47.52
CA GLN A 138 11.99 8.53 -48.11
C GLN A 138 12.03 7.15 -48.81
N VAL A 139 11.19 6.20 -48.40
CA VAL A 139 11.09 4.88 -49.05
C VAL A 139 9.95 4.87 -50.04
N GLY A 140 10.20 5.48 -51.20
CA GLY A 140 9.25 5.50 -52.30
C GLY A 140 8.87 4.09 -52.78
N LEU A 141 7.57 3.77 -52.71
CA LEU A 141 6.87 2.84 -53.60
C LEU A 141 7.41 1.40 -53.71
N GLN A 142 7.68 0.71 -52.60
CA GLN A 142 7.88 -0.75 -52.64
C GLN A 142 7.37 -1.54 -51.42
N ILE A 143 6.06 -1.52 -51.20
CA ILE A 143 5.34 -2.66 -50.61
C ILE A 143 4.28 -3.12 -51.62
N ILE A 144 4.76 -3.87 -52.63
CA ILE A 144 3.86 -4.71 -53.43
C ILE A 144 3.34 -5.82 -52.50
N ILE A 145 2.06 -6.15 -52.65
CA ILE A 145 1.40 -7.23 -51.94
C ILE A 145 1.96 -8.57 -52.45
N GLU A 146 3.02 -9.07 -51.81
CA GLU A 146 3.53 -10.43 -52.04
C GLU A 146 3.48 -11.25 -50.73
N GLY A 147 2.79 -12.39 -50.77
CA GLY A 147 2.95 -13.45 -49.76
C GLY A 147 1.80 -13.68 -48.77
N ALA A 148 0.69 -12.94 -48.82
CA ALA A 148 -0.51 -13.30 -48.06
C ALA A 148 -1.42 -14.24 -48.88
N THR A 149 -1.31 -15.55 -48.66
CA THR A 149 -2.26 -16.52 -49.20
C THR A 149 -3.63 -16.34 -48.55
N PHE A 150 -4.59 -15.83 -49.32
CA PHE A 150 -5.98 -15.75 -48.89
C PHE A 150 -6.59 -17.15 -48.80
N GLU A 151 -6.79 -17.66 -47.58
CA GLU A 151 -7.84 -18.65 -47.37
C GLU A 151 -9.19 -17.96 -47.54
N ASN A 152 -9.98 -18.38 -48.54
CA ASN A 152 -11.34 -17.91 -48.76
C ASN A 152 -12.22 -18.21 -47.53
N ARG A 153 -12.38 -17.22 -46.65
CA ARG A 153 -13.57 -17.12 -45.81
C ARG A 153 -14.62 -16.30 -46.54
N SER A 154 -15.86 -16.77 -46.46
CA SER A 154 -17.03 -16.26 -47.18
C SER A 154 -17.17 -14.75 -47.12
N ASP A 155 -17.40 -14.13 -48.28
CA ASP A 155 -17.85 -12.74 -48.40
C ASP A 155 -19.19 -12.55 -47.70
N THR A 156 -19.15 -12.08 -46.45
CA THR A 156 -20.21 -11.23 -45.92
C THR A 156 -19.78 -9.80 -46.20
N GLU A 157 -20.32 -9.21 -47.27
CA GLU A 157 -20.27 -7.77 -47.48
C GLU A 157 -20.90 -7.08 -46.27
N LEU A 158 -20.05 -6.57 -45.37
CA LEU A 158 -20.44 -5.49 -44.48
C LEU A 158 -20.61 -4.25 -45.36
N ASP A 159 -21.81 -3.67 -45.32
CA ASP A 159 -22.14 -2.43 -46.05
C ASP A 159 -21.45 -1.26 -45.32
N LEU A 160 -20.14 -1.13 -45.57
CA LEU A 160 -19.26 -0.21 -44.85
C LEU A 160 -19.55 1.25 -45.25
N PRO A 161 -19.53 2.21 -44.30
CA PRO A 161 -20.04 3.57 -44.51
C PRO A 161 -19.07 4.49 -45.28
N TRP A 162 -18.27 3.95 -46.20
CA TRP A 162 -17.22 4.71 -46.89
C TRP A 162 -17.77 5.45 -48.13
N PRO A 163 -17.52 6.77 -48.27
CA PRO A 163 -18.06 7.57 -49.34
C PRO A 163 -17.38 7.26 -50.68
N GLN A 164 -18.08 7.56 -51.78
CA GLN A 164 -17.47 7.58 -53.11
C GLN A 164 -16.49 8.75 -53.22
N ILE A 165 -15.42 8.57 -54.00
CA ILE A 165 -14.36 9.56 -54.23
C ILE A 165 -14.94 10.93 -54.62
N GLU A 166 -15.92 10.97 -55.51
CA GLU A 166 -16.59 12.21 -55.96
C GLU A 166 -17.44 12.93 -54.88
N LYS A 167 -17.70 12.26 -53.76
CA LYS A 167 -18.52 12.76 -52.63
C LYS A 167 -17.69 12.92 -51.35
N PHE A 168 -16.38 12.67 -51.41
CA PHE A 168 -15.52 12.80 -50.25
C PHE A 168 -15.29 14.28 -49.90
N THR A 169 -15.34 14.58 -48.59
CA THR A 169 -14.91 15.85 -47.98
C THR A 169 -14.31 15.53 -46.61
N LYS A 170 -13.54 16.46 -46.03
CA LYS A 170 -12.90 16.25 -44.72
C LYS A 170 -13.92 15.91 -43.63
N GLU A 171 -15.10 16.53 -43.68
CA GLU A 171 -16.24 16.32 -42.77
C GLU A 171 -16.89 14.95 -42.99
N ILE A 172 -17.18 14.58 -44.24
CA ILE A 172 -17.79 13.27 -44.57
C ILE A 172 -16.84 12.13 -44.16
N GLY A 173 -15.52 12.31 -44.29
CA GLY A 173 -14.52 11.38 -43.75
C GLY A 173 -14.65 11.16 -42.24
N MET A 174 -14.80 12.24 -41.45
CA MET A 174 -15.01 12.13 -39.99
C MET A 174 -16.31 11.40 -39.65
N ASP A 175 -17.42 11.78 -40.29
CA ASP A 175 -18.72 11.16 -40.04
C ASP A 175 -18.71 9.65 -40.42
N SER A 176 -18.01 9.29 -41.49
CA SER A 176 -17.83 7.89 -41.92
C SER A 176 -17.02 7.06 -40.91
N ILE A 177 -15.96 7.64 -40.34
CA ILE A 177 -15.19 7.00 -39.26
C ILE A 177 -16.05 6.82 -38.00
N VAL A 178 -16.88 7.81 -37.65
CA VAL A 178 -17.80 7.73 -36.51
C VAL A 178 -18.85 6.63 -36.70
N GLU A 179 -19.43 6.49 -37.90
CA GLU A 179 -20.35 5.38 -38.20
C GLU A 179 -19.63 4.02 -38.21
N TYR A 180 -18.40 3.93 -38.74
CA TYR A 180 -17.61 2.70 -38.69
C TYR A 180 -17.29 2.27 -37.25
N ILE A 181 -16.90 3.20 -36.36
CA ILE A 181 -16.57 2.89 -34.97
C ILE A 181 -17.79 2.39 -34.17
N LYS A 182 -19.02 2.73 -34.55
CA LYS A 182 -20.23 2.12 -33.94
C LYS A 182 -20.37 0.62 -34.23
N THR A 183 -19.66 0.09 -35.23
CA THR A 183 -19.64 -1.35 -35.55
C THR A 183 -18.68 -2.12 -34.62
N TRP A 184 -17.88 -1.42 -33.81
CA TRP A 184 -16.94 -2.04 -32.88
C TRP A 184 -17.63 -2.43 -31.58
N GLU A 185 -17.43 -3.66 -31.12
CA GLU A 185 -17.91 -4.13 -29.82
C GLU A 185 -16.92 -3.72 -28.71
N PHE A 186 -17.16 -2.57 -28.08
CA PHE A 186 -16.49 -2.14 -26.85
C PHE A 186 -17.49 -1.81 -25.74
N LYS A 187 -17.01 -1.86 -24.49
CA LYS A 187 -17.86 -1.64 -23.30
C LYS A 187 -18.38 -0.20 -23.22
N GLU A 188 -19.59 -0.02 -22.68
CA GLU A 188 -20.30 1.27 -22.62
C GLU A 188 -19.56 2.38 -21.85
N GLU A 189 -18.54 2.06 -21.03
CA GLU A 189 -17.76 3.05 -20.30
C GLU A 189 -16.70 3.79 -21.14
N TRP A 190 -16.43 3.34 -22.38
CA TRP A 190 -15.52 4.01 -23.30
C TRP A 190 -16.14 5.26 -23.91
N LEU A 191 -15.48 6.41 -23.75
CA LEU A 191 -15.75 7.64 -24.48
C LEU A 191 -14.61 7.92 -25.46
N TYR A 192 -14.95 8.52 -26.61
CA TYR A 192 -13.96 8.95 -27.60
C TYR A 192 -14.26 10.33 -28.19
N CYS A 193 -13.23 10.99 -28.70
CA CYS A 193 -13.34 12.14 -29.60
C CYS A 193 -12.51 11.91 -30.86
N ILE A 194 -12.91 12.53 -31.96
CA ILE A 194 -12.22 12.47 -33.25
C ILE A 194 -11.72 13.87 -33.64
N ASP A 195 -10.43 13.96 -33.96
CA ASP A 195 -9.74 15.16 -34.41
C ASP A 195 -9.23 14.90 -35.85
N PHE A 196 -9.37 15.87 -36.76
CA PHE A 196 -8.66 15.86 -38.04
C PHE A 196 -7.25 16.41 -37.83
N LEU A 197 -6.23 15.70 -38.33
CA LEU A 197 -4.83 16.08 -38.14
C LEU A 197 -4.28 16.85 -39.34
N ILE A 198 -4.31 16.24 -40.53
CA ILE A 198 -3.65 16.79 -41.73
C ILE A 198 -4.21 16.14 -43.00
N ALA A 199 -4.18 16.91 -44.10
CA ALA A 199 -4.31 16.40 -45.46
C ALA A 199 -2.95 16.51 -46.17
N GLN A 200 -2.55 15.46 -46.89
CA GLN A 200 -1.32 15.39 -47.67
C GLN A 200 -1.63 14.90 -49.08
N SER A 201 -0.83 15.27 -50.07
CA SER A 201 -1.02 14.84 -51.47
C SER A 201 0.27 14.31 -52.04
N ASP A 202 0.18 13.24 -52.83
CA ASP A 202 1.21 12.86 -53.80
C ASP A 202 0.71 13.11 -55.23
N GLN A 203 1.36 12.52 -56.24
CA GLN A 203 1.01 12.66 -57.65
C GLN A 203 -0.29 11.90 -58.04
N CYS A 204 -0.68 10.91 -57.24
CA CYS A 204 -1.70 9.91 -57.55
C CYS A 204 -2.95 10.04 -56.66
N SER A 205 -2.78 10.47 -55.41
CA SER A 205 -3.82 10.43 -54.37
C SER A 205 -3.69 11.59 -53.36
N GLU A 206 -4.78 11.86 -52.64
CA GLU A 206 -4.80 12.69 -51.42
C GLU A 206 -5.10 11.83 -50.20
N TYR A 207 -4.38 12.05 -49.10
CA TYR A 207 -4.50 11.31 -47.86
C TYR A 207 -4.99 12.23 -46.75
N TYR A 208 -6.10 11.86 -46.10
CA TYR A 208 -6.71 12.59 -45.00
C TYR A 208 -6.51 11.78 -43.72
N ILE A 209 -5.79 12.34 -42.74
CA ILE A 209 -5.42 11.67 -41.49
C ILE A 209 -6.27 12.21 -40.34
N TYR A 210 -6.86 11.30 -39.58
CA TYR A 210 -7.71 11.56 -38.42
C TYR A 210 -7.22 10.79 -37.21
N GLU A 211 -7.34 11.35 -36.02
CA GLU A 211 -7.05 10.70 -34.76
C GLU A 211 -8.34 10.50 -33.97
N VAL A 212 -8.58 9.28 -33.49
CA VAL A 212 -9.66 8.98 -32.55
C VAL A 212 -9.06 8.63 -31.20
N LYS A 213 -9.25 9.51 -30.21
CA LYS A 213 -8.74 9.38 -28.85
C LYS A 213 -9.78 8.71 -27.96
N PHE A 214 -9.49 7.52 -27.44
CA PHE A 214 -10.34 6.75 -26.52
C PHE A 214 -9.91 6.90 -25.05
N SER A 215 -10.89 6.89 -24.14
CA SER A 215 -10.67 6.95 -22.69
C SER A 215 -11.84 6.40 -21.87
N ILE A 216 -11.57 6.04 -20.60
CA ILE A 216 -12.61 5.67 -19.62
C ILE A 216 -12.54 6.66 -18.44
N PRO A 217 -13.40 7.69 -18.38
CA PRO A 217 -13.49 8.55 -17.21
C PRO A 217 -14.15 7.80 -16.04
N THR A 218 -13.69 8.04 -14.81
CA THR A 218 -14.28 7.43 -13.61
C THR A 218 -14.71 8.49 -12.60
N ARG A 219 -15.58 8.15 -11.65
CA ARG A 219 -15.97 9.09 -10.59
C ARG A 219 -14.81 9.54 -9.69
N CYS A 220 -13.73 8.76 -9.62
CA CYS A 220 -12.50 9.13 -8.90
C CYS A 220 -11.53 9.94 -9.78
N TYR A 221 -11.57 9.75 -11.10
CA TYR A 221 -10.75 10.47 -12.10
C TYR A 221 -11.64 10.94 -13.26
N PRO A 222 -12.35 12.08 -13.11
CA PRO A 222 -13.27 12.59 -14.12
C PRO A 222 -12.55 13.18 -15.35
N ILE A 223 -11.24 13.40 -15.25
CA ILE A 223 -10.35 13.63 -16.38
C ILE A 223 -9.48 12.36 -16.52
N PRO A 224 -9.44 11.71 -17.70
CA PRO A 224 -8.59 10.55 -17.94
C PRO A 224 -7.11 10.85 -17.66
N GLN A 225 -6.39 9.93 -17.03
CA GLN A 225 -4.94 10.06 -16.79
C GLN A 225 -4.08 9.66 -18.00
N ALA A 226 -4.66 8.89 -18.92
CA ALA A 226 -4.07 8.49 -20.18
C ALA A 226 -5.21 8.21 -21.19
N THR A 227 -4.89 8.30 -22.47
CA THR A 227 -5.79 7.99 -23.60
C THR A 227 -5.09 7.01 -24.54
N ALA A 228 -5.86 6.22 -25.29
CA ALA A 228 -5.36 5.41 -26.39
C ALA A 228 -5.83 6.02 -27.71
N SER A 229 -4.90 6.31 -28.63
CA SER A 229 -5.23 6.89 -29.92
C SER A 229 -5.31 5.83 -31.04
N VAL A 230 -6.21 6.03 -31.99
CA VAL A 230 -6.29 5.26 -33.24
C VAL A 230 -6.25 6.24 -34.40
N PHE A 231 -5.27 6.07 -35.29
CA PHE A 231 -5.07 6.94 -36.44
C PHE A 231 -5.69 6.31 -37.68
N PHE A 232 -6.67 6.99 -38.27
CA PHE A 232 -7.29 6.61 -39.54
C PHE A 232 -6.64 7.40 -40.68
N THR A 233 -6.42 6.74 -41.82
CA THR A 233 -5.99 7.36 -43.06
C THR A 233 -6.97 6.99 -44.16
N ILE A 234 -7.58 8.01 -44.77
CA ILE A 234 -8.47 7.87 -45.93
C ILE A 234 -7.71 8.35 -47.17
N GLU A 235 -7.59 7.49 -48.18
CA GLU A 235 -7.00 7.79 -49.48
C GLU A 235 -8.09 8.10 -50.52
N VAL A 236 -7.98 9.28 -51.12
CA VAL A 236 -8.82 9.75 -52.23
C VAL A 236 -7.97 9.69 -53.49
N SER A 237 -8.07 8.57 -54.21
CA SER A 237 -7.26 8.36 -55.42
C SER A 237 -7.77 9.18 -56.61
N ARG A 238 -6.87 9.89 -57.29
CA ARG A 238 -7.13 10.61 -58.54
C ARG A 238 -7.07 9.70 -59.79
N ILE A 239 -6.61 8.46 -59.63
CA ILE A 239 -6.48 7.46 -60.70
C ILE A 239 -7.70 6.53 -60.75
N LYS A 240 -8.32 6.22 -59.60
CA LYS A 240 -9.53 5.40 -59.53
C LYS A 240 -10.74 6.16 -60.10
N PRO A 241 -11.73 5.46 -60.71
CA PRO A 241 -12.98 6.08 -61.12
C PRO A 241 -13.69 6.81 -59.98
N SER A 242 -14.29 7.97 -60.26
CA SER A 242 -14.90 8.85 -59.25
C SER A 242 -16.05 8.21 -58.46
N CYS A 243 -16.67 7.16 -59.02
CA CYS A 243 -17.73 6.37 -58.43
C CYS A 243 -17.24 5.24 -57.50
N CYS A 244 -15.93 4.96 -57.42
CA CYS A 244 -15.36 4.02 -56.46
C CYS A 244 -15.39 4.62 -55.04
N PRO A 245 -15.50 3.78 -53.98
CA PRO A 245 -15.28 4.23 -52.61
C PRO A 245 -13.83 4.67 -52.40
N VAL A 246 -13.62 5.56 -51.42
CA VAL A 246 -12.30 5.89 -50.89
C VAL A 246 -11.67 4.67 -50.19
N ASP A 247 -10.35 4.53 -50.26
CA ASP A 247 -9.65 3.48 -49.51
C ASP A 247 -9.39 3.96 -48.08
N VAL A 248 -9.55 3.06 -47.10
CA VAL A 248 -9.39 3.42 -45.68
C VAL A 248 -8.50 2.40 -45.00
N SER A 249 -7.58 2.90 -44.17
CA SER A 249 -6.78 2.11 -43.26
C SER A 249 -6.69 2.78 -41.88
N TYR A 250 -6.34 2.02 -40.85
CA TYR A 250 -6.11 2.58 -39.52
C TYR A 250 -5.02 1.83 -38.75
N VAL A 251 -4.41 2.52 -37.79
CA VAL A 251 -3.31 2.03 -36.95
C VAL A 251 -3.56 2.43 -35.51
N PHE A 252 -3.36 1.48 -34.58
CA PHE A 252 -3.38 1.76 -33.16
C PHE A 252 -2.08 2.43 -32.72
N GLU A 253 -2.17 3.38 -31.79
CA GLU A 253 -1.00 4.00 -31.18
C GLU A 253 0.00 2.96 -30.64
N GLY A 254 1.29 3.14 -30.95
CA GLY A 254 2.35 2.20 -30.59
C GLY A 254 2.39 0.90 -31.42
N SER A 255 1.49 0.72 -32.38
CA SER A 255 1.49 -0.42 -33.32
C SER A 255 2.04 -0.03 -34.69
N SER A 256 2.71 -0.96 -35.36
CA SER A 256 3.09 -0.86 -36.78
C SER A 256 2.12 -1.60 -37.72
N LEU A 257 1.12 -2.30 -37.17
CA LEU A 257 0.16 -3.09 -37.94
C LEU A 257 -0.93 -2.19 -38.53
N VAL A 258 -0.91 -2.04 -39.85
CA VAL A 258 -1.98 -1.37 -40.61
C VAL A 258 -3.18 -2.29 -40.75
N GLN A 259 -4.34 -1.85 -40.26
CA GLN A 259 -5.61 -2.55 -40.38
C GLN A 259 -6.47 -1.93 -41.49
N VAL A 260 -7.28 -2.77 -42.12
CA VAL A 260 -8.26 -2.37 -43.14
C VAL A 260 -9.66 -2.63 -42.58
N PRO A 261 -10.60 -1.66 -42.65
CA PRO A 261 -11.95 -1.82 -42.15
C PRO A 261 -12.64 -3.11 -42.62
N GLY A 262 -13.36 -3.76 -41.70
CA GLY A 262 -14.12 -4.99 -41.96
C GLY A 262 -13.29 -6.28 -42.14
N LYS A 263 -11.96 -6.21 -42.24
CA LYS A 263 -11.11 -7.43 -42.42
C LYS A 263 -10.74 -8.15 -41.13
N MET A 264 -10.83 -7.48 -39.98
CA MET A 264 -10.59 -8.07 -38.66
C MET A 264 -11.63 -7.53 -37.67
N PRO A 265 -12.15 -8.37 -36.75
CA PRO A 265 -12.98 -7.88 -35.65
C PRO A 265 -12.15 -7.02 -34.71
N PHE A 266 -12.76 -5.97 -34.17
CA PHE A 266 -12.16 -5.13 -33.13
C PHE A 266 -12.30 -5.81 -31.76
N GLU A 267 -11.26 -5.74 -30.92
CA GLU A 267 -11.31 -6.14 -29.51
C GLU A 267 -10.85 -4.99 -28.60
N ASP A 268 -11.63 -4.67 -27.57
CA ASP A 268 -11.38 -3.52 -26.69
C ASP A 268 -10.13 -3.66 -25.79
N ASN A 269 -9.64 -4.89 -25.61
CA ASN A 269 -8.38 -5.19 -24.94
C ASN A 269 -7.19 -4.40 -25.53
N LEU A 270 -7.18 -4.15 -26.84
CA LEU A 270 -6.11 -3.40 -27.50
C LEU A 270 -6.00 -1.95 -26.97
N LEU A 271 -7.13 -1.31 -26.67
CA LEU A 271 -7.14 0.04 -26.08
C LEU A 271 -6.73 0.03 -24.60
N PHE A 272 -7.09 -1.04 -23.87
CA PHE A 272 -6.63 -1.23 -22.49
C PHE A 272 -5.11 -1.40 -22.41
N ASP A 273 -4.52 -2.24 -23.26
CA ASP A 273 -3.06 -2.48 -23.29
C ASP A 273 -2.27 -1.19 -23.56
N ILE A 274 -2.76 -0.30 -24.44
CA ILE A 274 -2.14 1.00 -24.72
C ILE A 274 -2.20 1.93 -23.48
N ILE A 275 -3.37 2.01 -22.82
CA ILE A 275 -3.53 2.81 -21.59
C ILE A 275 -2.65 2.27 -20.45
N ASP A 276 -2.64 0.96 -20.23
CA ASP A 276 -1.83 0.34 -19.17
C ASP A 276 -0.33 0.48 -19.44
N ALA A 277 0.11 0.43 -20.71
CA ALA A 277 1.49 0.73 -21.10
C ALA A 277 1.87 2.18 -20.79
N LYS A 278 1.05 3.17 -21.18
CA LYS A 278 1.26 4.59 -20.86
C LYS A 278 1.30 4.84 -19.35
N LEU A 279 0.34 4.31 -18.60
CA LEU A 279 0.29 4.45 -17.14
C LEU A 279 1.51 3.81 -16.45
N SER A 280 2.01 2.69 -16.98
CA SER A 280 3.24 2.04 -16.50
C SER A 280 4.49 2.89 -16.81
N LEU A 281 4.53 3.54 -17.97
CA LEU A 281 5.62 4.46 -18.34
C LEU A 281 5.63 5.73 -17.47
N TYR A 282 4.47 6.37 -17.26
CA TYR A 282 4.33 7.52 -16.35
C TYR A 282 4.79 7.17 -14.91
N LYS A 283 4.42 6.00 -14.38
CA LYS A 283 4.90 5.50 -13.09
C LYS A 283 6.43 5.32 -13.06
N SER A 284 7.02 4.87 -14.16
CA SER A 284 8.46 4.61 -14.27
C SER A 284 9.28 5.91 -14.36
N LEU A 285 8.86 6.86 -15.19
CA LEU A 285 9.52 8.16 -15.34
C LEU A 285 9.40 9.03 -14.09
N SER A 286 8.24 9.06 -13.43
CA SER A 286 8.04 9.81 -12.18
C SER A 286 8.92 9.30 -11.02
N PHE A 287 9.30 8.01 -11.03
CA PHE A 287 10.31 7.46 -10.11
C PHE A 287 11.75 7.87 -10.49
N TYR A 288 12.05 7.96 -11.79
CA TYR A 288 13.37 8.36 -12.29
C TYR A 288 13.68 9.84 -11.97
N PHE A 289 12.75 10.76 -12.30
CA PHE A 289 12.91 12.19 -12.02
C PHE A 289 12.90 12.57 -10.52
N GLN A 290 12.54 11.64 -9.62
CA GLN A 290 12.74 11.83 -8.17
C GLN A 290 14.17 11.56 -7.71
N LYS A 291 15.01 10.88 -8.51
CA LYS A 291 16.40 10.53 -8.14
C LYS A 291 17.45 11.48 -8.68
N THR A 292 17.15 12.23 -9.75
CA THR A 292 18.07 13.19 -10.38
C THR A 292 17.36 14.52 -10.63
N PRO A 293 17.90 15.67 -10.14
CA PRO A 293 17.35 16.97 -10.48
C PRO A 293 17.55 17.26 -11.98
N PRO A 294 16.63 17.99 -12.64
CA PRO A 294 16.70 18.25 -14.07
C PRO A 294 17.82 19.24 -14.40
N THR A 295 18.97 18.74 -14.85
CA THR A 295 20.03 19.55 -15.46
C THR A 295 20.08 19.31 -16.97
N ASN A 296 19.47 20.24 -17.71
CA ASN A 296 19.49 20.41 -19.17
C ASN A 296 18.65 19.40 -19.99
N PRO A 297 17.63 19.83 -20.77
CA PRO A 297 16.60 18.94 -21.33
C PRO A 297 16.88 18.39 -22.75
N PHE A 298 18.11 18.42 -23.25
CA PHE A 298 18.44 17.82 -24.56
C PHE A 298 19.74 17.01 -24.53
N ASN A 299 19.60 15.69 -24.51
CA ASN A 299 20.69 14.79 -24.88
C ASN A 299 20.14 13.50 -25.52
N ASN A 300 20.36 13.31 -26.82
CA ASN A 300 19.90 12.16 -27.62
C ASN A 300 20.40 10.78 -27.10
N GLN A 301 21.34 10.80 -26.17
CA GLN A 301 21.85 9.62 -25.47
C GLN A 301 20.81 9.04 -24.49
N VAL A 302 20.01 9.88 -23.83
CA VAL A 302 18.98 9.46 -22.86
C VAL A 302 17.86 8.68 -23.56
N VAL A 303 17.40 9.15 -24.71
CA VAL A 303 16.37 8.46 -25.52
C VAL A 303 16.82 7.05 -25.88
N LYS A 304 18.06 6.89 -26.37
CA LYS A 304 18.62 5.58 -26.73
C LYS A 304 18.86 4.65 -25.53
N GLU A 305 19.16 5.18 -24.35
CA GLU A 305 19.22 4.37 -23.13
C GLU A 305 17.83 3.95 -22.64
N VAL A 306 16.83 4.82 -22.77
CA VAL A 306 15.42 4.51 -22.43
C VAL A 306 14.83 3.45 -23.37
N ASP A 307 14.99 3.58 -24.69
CA ASP A 307 14.51 2.61 -25.67
C ASP A 307 15.08 1.20 -25.41
N LYS A 308 16.40 1.12 -25.18
CA LYS A 308 17.06 -0.13 -24.85
C LYS A 308 16.56 -0.71 -23.53
N HIS A 309 16.32 0.13 -22.52
CA HIS A 309 15.79 -0.32 -21.24
C HIS A 309 14.33 -0.79 -21.36
N LEU A 310 13.54 -0.22 -22.28
CA LEU A 310 12.18 -0.66 -22.58
C LEU A 310 12.15 -2.04 -23.25
N GLU A 311 13.03 -2.31 -24.21
CA GLU A 311 13.18 -3.66 -24.79
C GLU A 311 13.60 -4.69 -23.72
N ASP A 312 14.62 -4.38 -22.92
CA ASP A 312 15.09 -5.24 -21.83
C ASP A 312 13.95 -5.51 -20.81
N LEU A 313 13.17 -4.49 -20.42
CA LEU A 313 12.04 -4.62 -19.49
C LEU A 313 10.84 -5.39 -20.08
N LEU A 314 10.55 -5.24 -21.37
CA LEU A 314 9.51 -6.01 -22.06
C LEU A 314 9.87 -7.50 -22.13
N ILE A 315 11.15 -7.82 -22.36
CA ILE A 315 11.65 -9.20 -22.35
C ILE A 315 11.63 -9.76 -20.92
N ILE A 316 12.12 -9.02 -19.91
CA ILE A 316 12.12 -9.45 -18.50
C ILE A 316 10.68 -9.67 -17.99
N SER A 317 9.73 -8.76 -18.29
CA SER A 317 8.33 -8.91 -17.84
C SER A 317 7.61 -10.10 -18.48
N LYS A 318 8.00 -10.52 -19.70
CA LYS A 318 7.54 -11.78 -20.32
C LYS A 318 8.18 -13.02 -19.70
N MET A 319 9.39 -12.92 -19.13
CA MET A 319 10.11 -14.06 -18.54
C MET A 319 9.86 -14.26 -17.03
N GLU A 320 9.41 -13.25 -16.28
CA GLU A 320 9.26 -13.35 -14.81
C GLU A 320 7.86 -13.76 -14.30
N LYS A 321 6.87 -13.94 -15.18
CA LYS A 321 5.44 -14.17 -14.82
C LYS A 321 5.12 -15.45 -14.01
N GLU A 322 6.10 -16.29 -13.68
CA GLU A 322 5.89 -17.55 -12.93
C GLU A 322 6.48 -17.56 -11.50
N LYS A 323 7.26 -16.55 -11.09
CA LYS A 323 8.11 -16.67 -9.90
C LYS A 323 7.45 -16.18 -8.60
N ASN A 324 6.59 -17.02 -8.03
CA ASN A 324 5.97 -16.79 -6.72
C ASN A 324 7.00 -16.85 -5.57
N TYR A 325 7.49 -15.70 -5.09
CA TYR A 325 8.53 -15.62 -4.05
C TYR A 325 8.07 -16.08 -2.64
N TYR A 326 6.77 -16.01 -2.33
CA TYR A 326 6.22 -16.32 -1.00
C TYR A 326 4.96 -17.20 -1.10
N PRO A 327 5.08 -18.46 -1.58
CA PRO A 327 3.94 -19.31 -1.93
C PRO A 327 3.06 -19.75 -0.73
N ASN A 328 3.55 -19.55 0.50
CA ASN A 328 2.80 -19.81 1.73
C ASN A 328 2.13 -18.55 2.33
N CYS A 329 2.28 -17.39 1.68
CA CYS A 329 1.73 -16.11 2.13
C CYS A 329 0.58 -15.67 1.23
N ASP A 330 -0.65 -15.84 1.71
CA ASP A 330 -1.82 -15.21 1.08
C ASP A 330 -1.94 -13.77 1.58
N THR A 331 -1.61 -12.79 0.72
CA THR A 331 -1.69 -11.37 1.07
C THR A 331 -3.11 -10.81 1.02
N THR A 332 -4.07 -11.53 0.43
CA THR A 332 -5.47 -11.08 0.35
C THR A 332 -6.12 -10.91 1.73
N VAL A 333 -5.59 -11.55 2.77
CA VAL A 333 -6.04 -11.38 4.16
C VAL A 333 -5.93 -9.94 4.67
N TRP A 334 -4.99 -9.16 4.11
CA TRP A 334 -4.81 -7.73 4.38
C TRP A 334 -5.60 -6.83 3.43
N LEU A 335 -6.15 -7.37 2.35
CA LEU A 335 -6.83 -6.64 1.26
C LEU A 335 -8.37 -6.76 1.33
N ARG A 336 -8.91 -7.25 2.45
CA ARG A 336 -10.34 -7.47 2.66
C ARG A 336 -11.06 -6.22 3.16
N SER A 337 -12.26 -6.02 2.63
CA SER A 337 -13.22 -5.03 3.12
C SER A 337 -14.42 -5.74 3.75
N CYS A 338 -14.75 -5.39 4.99
CA CYS A 338 -16.02 -5.73 5.62
C CYS A 338 -17.15 -5.00 4.88
N LYS A 339 -18.17 -5.74 4.42
CA LYS A 339 -19.33 -5.16 3.73
C LYS A 339 -20.57 -5.06 4.60
N LYS A 340 -20.62 -5.79 5.72
CA LYS A 340 -21.79 -5.83 6.61
C LYS A 340 -21.41 -6.06 8.07
N GLU A 341 -21.78 -5.12 8.92
CA GLU A 341 -21.57 -5.19 10.37
C GLU A 341 -22.35 -6.35 11.01
N ILE A 342 -21.79 -6.90 12.09
CA ILE A 342 -22.42 -7.94 12.90
C ILE A 342 -22.88 -7.32 14.23
N ILE A 343 -24.05 -6.66 14.19
CA ILE A 343 -24.62 -5.93 15.34
C ILE A 343 -25.19 -6.88 16.40
N LYS A 344 -25.93 -7.91 15.97
CA LYS A 344 -26.43 -8.97 16.88
C LYS A 344 -25.33 -10.02 17.06
N PRO A 345 -24.96 -10.42 18.30
CA PRO A 345 -23.89 -11.38 18.50
C PRO A 345 -24.18 -12.73 17.84
N LEU A 346 -23.26 -13.19 16.99
CA LEU A 346 -23.26 -14.54 16.45
C LEU A 346 -22.73 -15.50 17.51
N LYS A 347 -23.37 -16.66 17.69
CA LYS A 347 -22.86 -17.74 18.56
C LYS A 347 -21.82 -18.55 17.78
N GLY A 348 -20.69 -18.86 18.42
CA GLY A 348 -19.61 -19.63 17.81
C GLY A 348 -19.84 -21.13 17.92
N LYS A 349 -19.42 -21.88 16.90
CA LYS A 349 -19.22 -23.32 16.99
C LYS A 349 -17.92 -23.56 17.75
N VAL A 350 -17.99 -24.11 18.96
CA VAL A 350 -16.82 -24.40 19.80
C VAL A 350 -16.32 -25.81 19.51
N THR A 351 -15.00 -25.97 19.40
CA THR A 351 -14.29 -27.26 19.36
C THR A 351 -13.15 -27.25 20.37
N GLY A 352 -12.83 -28.42 20.94
CA GLY A 352 -11.98 -28.50 22.13
C GLY A 352 -12.71 -27.99 23.39
N THR A 353 -11.94 -27.58 24.40
CA THR A 353 -12.48 -27.09 25.69
C THR A 353 -11.93 -25.70 25.99
N ILE A 354 -12.78 -24.67 25.93
CA ILE A 354 -12.40 -23.32 26.38
C ILE A 354 -12.57 -23.25 27.91
N PRO A 355 -11.50 -23.04 28.71
CA PRO A 355 -11.58 -23.05 30.17
C PRO A 355 -12.63 -22.09 30.75
N PHE A 356 -13.44 -22.57 31.70
CA PHE A 356 -14.55 -21.81 32.29
C PHE A 356 -14.12 -20.54 33.04
N TRP A 357 -12.88 -20.48 33.52
CA TRP A 357 -12.32 -19.29 34.19
C TRP A 357 -12.03 -18.13 33.22
N ILE A 358 -11.94 -18.39 31.91
CA ILE A 358 -11.82 -17.33 30.90
C ILE A 358 -13.20 -16.68 30.73
N ASN A 359 -13.41 -15.58 31.43
CA ASN A 359 -14.71 -14.92 31.51
C ASN A 359 -14.52 -13.41 31.29
N GLY A 360 -14.87 -12.92 30.10
CA GLY A 360 -14.52 -11.56 29.70
C GLY A 360 -14.83 -11.28 28.23
N VAL A 361 -14.17 -10.25 27.69
CA VAL A 361 -14.36 -9.81 26.31
C VAL A 361 -13.00 -9.47 25.69
N LEU A 362 -12.65 -10.14 24.59
CA LEU A 362 -11.55 -9.70 23.73
C LEU A 362 -12.08 -8.66 22.74
N PHE A 363 -11.55 -7.45 22.83
CA PHE A 363 -11.75 -6.39 21.83
C PHE A 363 -10.55 -6.37 20.87
N ARG A 364 -10.80 -6.08 19.60
CA ARG A 364 -9.79 -5.89 18.55
C ARG A 364 -10.16 -4.68 17.69
N ASN A 365 -9.16 -4.01 17.14
CA ASN A 365 -9.31 -2.90 16.20
C ASN A 365 -8.43 -3.14 14.96
N GLY A 366 -8.71 -2.51 13.82
CA GLY A 366 -7.92 -2.63 12.61
C GLY A 366 -8.60 -2.07 11.35
N PRO A 367 -7.96 -2.18 10.18
CA PRO A 367 -8.53 -1.76 8.90
C PRO A 367 -9.78 -2.57 8.57
N GLY A 368 -10.89 -1.88 8.37
CA GLY A 368 -12.20 -2.47 8.12
C GLY A 368 -12.71 -2.36 6.70
N LEU A 369 -12.44 -1.24 6.04
CA LEU A 369 -12.92 -0.91 4.70
C LEU A 369 -11.81 -0.20 3.93
N LEU A 370 -11.40 -0.81 2.81
CA LEU A 370 -10.28 -0.36 1.97
C LEU A 370 -10.74 0.29 0.66
N GLU A 371 -12.05 0.43 0.46
CA GLU A 371 -12.65 1.00 -0.75
C GLU A 371 -13.97 1.71 -0.39
N ILE A 372 -14.15 2.92 -0.93
CA ILE A 372 -15.28 3.81 -0.63
C ILE A 372 -15.78 4.34 -1.98
N GLY A 373 -16.96 3.85 -2.40
CA GLY A 373 -17.38 3.95 -3.79
C GLY A 373 -16.36 3.26 -4.70
N ASP A 374 -16.02 3.92 -5.80
CA ASP A 374 -15.03 3.42 -6.77
C ASP A 374 -13.58 3.68 -6.31
N CYS A 375 -13.39 4.47 -5.25
CA CYS A 375 -12.08 4.94 -4.84
C CYS A 375 -11.45 4.00 -3.81
N LYS A 376 -10.21 3.58 -4.07
CA LYS A 376 -9.45 2.63 -3.23
C LYS A 376 -8.49 3.36 -2.31
N ILE A 377 -8.37 2.86 -1.09
CA ILE A 377 -7.34 3.26 -0.14
C ILE A 377 -5.95 2.89 -0.69
N GLY A 378 -4.98 3.79 -0.54
CA GLY A 378 -3.59 3.60 -0.99
C GLY A 378 -2.71 2.88 0.03
N HIS A 379 -2.92 3.07 1.33
CA HIS A 379 -2.08 2.51 2.40
C HIS A 379 -2.90 1.80 3.48
N LEU A 380 -2.39 0.69 4.01
CA LEU A 380 -3.13 -0.16 4.96
C LEU A 380 -3.63 0.61 6.21
N PHE A 381 -2.86 1.58 6.70
CA PHE A 381 -3.20 2.45 7.83
C PHE A 381 -4.22 3.55 7.54
N ASP A 382 -4.84 3.58 6.35
CA ASP A 382 -5.95 4.48 6.05
C ASP A 382 -7.30 3.73 5.95
N GLY A 383 -7.28 2.40 6.11
CA GLY A 383 -8.49 1.58 6.09
C GLY A 383 -9.42 1.94 7.25
N LEU A 384 -10.70 2.21 6.96
CA LEU A 384 -11.61 2.75 7.98
C LEU A 384 -11.82 1.75 9.14
N ALA A 385 -11.65 2.20 10.37
CA ALA A 385 -11.57 1.36 11.57
C ALA A 385 -12.79 0.43 11.76
N LEU A 386 -12.52 -0.88 11.93
CA LEU A 386 -13.50 -1.89 12.31
C LEU A 386 -13.13 -2.50 13.66
N LEU A 387 -14.08 -2.41 14.59
CA LEU A 387 -13.98 -3.02 15.90
C LEU A 387 -14.54 -4.43 15.85
N HIS A 388 -13.85 -5.37 16.49
CA HIS A 388 -14.31 -6.74 16.67
C HIS A 388 -14.42 -7.05 18.17
N ARG A 389 -15.40 -7.88 18.53
CA ARG A 389 -15.71 -8.23 19.92
C ARG A 389 -15.99 -9.72 20.04
N PHE A 390 -15.16 -10.43 20.79
CA PHE A 390 -15.38 -11.82 21.19
C PHE A 390 -15.73 -11.86 22.67
N SER A 391 -17.01 -12.08 23.00
CA SER A 391 -17.46 -12.24 24.39
C SER A 391 -17.30 -13.70 24.79
N ILE A 392 -16.51 -14.00 25.82
CA ILE A 392 -16.28 -15.35 26.33
C ILE A 392 -17.00 -15.48 27.67
N LYS A 393 -17.87 -16.49 27.81
CA LYS A 393 -18.58 -16.79 29.05
C LYS A 393 -18.88 -18.28 29.15
N ASN A 394 -18.40 -18.91 30.22
CA ASN A 394 -18.63 -20.33 30.52
C ASN A 394 -18.31 -21.26 29.32
N GLY A 395 -17.15 -21.06 28.68
CA GLY A 395 -16.72 -21.83 27.51
C GLY A 395 -17.41 -21.49 26.18
N ALA A 396 -18.54 -20.76 26.20
CA ALA A 396 -19.20 -20.26 25.00
C ALA A 396 -18.62 -18.91 24.55
N VAL A 397 -18.54 -18.69 23.23
CA VAL A 397 -18.05 -17.43 22.64
C VAL A 397 -19.09 -16.83 21.69
N THR A 398 -19.25 -15.51 21.72
CA THR A 398 -20.06 -14.76 20.74
C THR A 398 -19.26 -13.67 20.04
N TYR A 399 -19.45 -13.53 18.72
CA TYR A 399 -18.77 -12.54 17.87
C TYR A 399 -19.67 -11.38 17.44
N GLN A 400 -19.12 -10.17 17.43
CA GLN A 400 -19.69 -8.96 16.81
C GLN A 400 -18.59 -8.17 16.12
N CYS A 401 -18.96 -7.38 15.12
CA CYS A 401 -18.10 -6.34 14.57
C CYS A 401 -18.89 -5.09 14.18
N ARG A 402 -18.26 -3.91 14.28
CA ARG A 402 -18.87 -2.62 13.99
C ARG A 402 -17.83 -1.59 13.57
N PHE A 403 -18.15 -0.77 12.58
CA PHE A 403 -17.31 0.34 12.16
C PHE A 403 -17.31 1.44 13.21
N LEU A 404 -16.13 2.03 13.44
CA LEU A 404 -16.00 3.26 14.21
C LEU A 404 -16.75 4.38 13.49
N GLN A 405 -17.69 5.02 14.18
CA GLN A 405 -18.46 6.14 13.64
C GLN A 405 -17.67 7.46 13.76
N SER A 406 -16.43 7.46 13.27
CA SER A 406 -15.55 8.63 13.21
C SER A 406 -16.05 9.67 12.21
N ASN A 407 -15.55 10.90 12.29
CA ASN A 407 -15.86 11.93 11.31
C ASN A 407 -15.28 11.58 9.93
N THR A 408 -14.09 10.99 9.85
CA THR A 408 -13.52 10.44 8.61
C THR A 408 -14.45 9.38 7.99
N TYR A 409 -14.93 8.41 8.78
CA TYR A 409 -15.87 7.38 8.30
C TYR A 409 -17.15 8.02 7.76
N LYS A 410 -17.79 8.90 8.55
CA LYS A 410 -19.04 9.59 8.17
C LYS A 410 -18.88 10.46 6.93
N LYS A 411 -17.79 11.24 6.81
CA LYS A 411 -17.50 12.10 5.66
C LYS A 411 -17.31 11.25 4.39
N ASN A 412 -16.44 10.24 4.44
CA ASN A 412 -16.10 9.39 3.30
C ASN A 412 -17.33 8.57 2.82
N THR A 413 -18.04 7.91 3.74
CA THR A 413 -19.23 7.11 3.40
C THR A 413 -20.38 7.97 2.86
N LYS A 414 -20.66 9.13 3.46
CA LYS A 414 -21.71 10.05 2.96
C LYS A 414 -21.39 10.60 1.57
N ALA A 415 -20.11 10.83 1.27
CA ALA A 415 -19.67 11.32 -0.04
C ALA A 415 -19.49 10.20 -1.09
N ASN A 416 -19.55 8.93 -0.68
CA ASN A 416 -19.22 7.75 -1.49
C ASN A 416 -17.87 7.87 -2.24
N ARG A 417 -16.90 8.54 -1.62
CA ARG A 417 -15.52 8.73 -2.10
C ARG A 417 -14.61 9.12 -0.94
N ILE A 418 -13.30 9.06 -1.15
CA ILE A 418 -12.31 9.50 -0.14
C ILE A 418 -12.25 11.03 -0.14
N VAL A 419 -12.76 11.67 0.92
CA VAL A 419 -12.79 13.15 1.06
C VAL A 419 -11.89 13.69 2.16
N VAL A 420 -11.26 12.82 2.95
CA VAL A 420 -10.25 13.15 3.94
C VAL A 420 -8.92 12.52 3.50
N THR A 421 -7.86 13.33 3.46
CA THR A 421 -6.48 12.85 3.24
C THR A 421 -5.96 12.28 4.55
N ASP A 422 -5.36 11.11 4.50
CA ASP A 422 -4.93 10.36 5.68
C ASP A 422 -3.41 10.06 5.61
N PHE A 423 -2.93 9.00 6.27
CA PHE A 423 -1.50 8.68 6.36
C PHE A 423 -0.84 8.50 4.99
N GLY A 424 -1.35 7.59 4.15
CA GLY A 424 -0.76 7.29 2.83
C GLY A 424 -1.66 7.64 1.63
N THR A 425 -2.91 8.03 1.86
CA THR A 425 -3.94 8.20 0.82
C THR A 425 -4.39 9.66 0.70
N ARG A 426 -4.41 10.17 -0.54
CA ARG A 426 -4.89 11.51 -0.87
C ARG A 426 -6.41 11.51 -1.04
N SER A 427 -7.09 12.55 -0.55
CA SER A 427 -8.50 12.78 -0.88
C SER A 427 -8.69 13.16 -2.34
N VAL A 428 -9.83 12.74 -2.90
CA VAL A 428 -10.27 13.11 -4.24
C VAL A 428 -10.94 14.50 -4.15
N PRO A 429 -10.59 15.48 -5.01
CA PRO A 429 -11.26 16.77 -5.05
C PRO A 429 -12.78 16.66 -5.25
N ASP A 430 -13.52 17.66 -4.79
CA ASP A 430 -14.97 17.73 -5.04
C ASP A 430 -15.24 18.19 -6.50
N PRO A 431 -15.88 17.35 -7.35
CA PRO A 431 -16.19 17.74 -8.72
C PRO A 431 -17.23 18.87 -8.78
N CYS A 432 -18.07 19.02 -7.75
CA CYS A 432 -19.19 19.97 -7.75
C CYS A 432 -18.86 21.33 -7.09
N GLN A 433 -17.62 21.56 -6.65
CA GLN A 433 -17.21 22.85 -6.07
C GLN A 433 -16.46 23.72 -7.08
N THR A 434 -17.04 24.89 -7.38
CA THR A 434 -16.37 26.00 -8.05
C THR A 434 -15.12 26.45 -7.31
N ILE A 435 -14.14 27.01 -8.03
CA ILE A 435 -12.82 27.44 -7.52
C ILE A 435 -12.96 28.32 -6.25
N PHE A 436 -13.92 29.25 -6.24
CA PHE A 436 -14.17 30.12 -5.09
C PHE A 436 -14.71 29.37 -3.85
N LYS A 437 -15.50 28.30 -4.04
CA LYS A 437 -15.92 27.39 -2.96
C LYS A 437 -14.80 26.49 -2.49
N ARG A 438 -13.93 26.02 -3.39
CA ARG A 438 -12.70 25.29 -3.02
C ARG A 438 -11.86 26.15 -2.09
N ILE A 439 -11.55 27.38 -2.49
CA ILE A 439 -10.82 28.37 -1.68
C ILE A 439 -11.50 28.57 -0.32
N SER A 440 -12.81 28.85 -0.26
CA SER A 440 -13.52 29.04 1.02
C SER A 440 -13.61 27.79 1.90
N SER A 441 -13.58 26.58 1.32
CA SER A 441 -13.49 25.32 2.06
C SER A 441 -12.11 25.12 2.70
N THR A 442 -11.04 25.54 2.02
CA THR A 442 -9.66 25.52 2.53
C THR A 442 -9.50 26.37 3.80
N PHE A 443 -10.36 27.37 4.06
CA PHE A 443 -10.30 28.21 5.26
C PHE A 443 -10.90 27.57 6.54
N LYS A 444 -11.46 26.35 6.49
CA LYS A 444 -11.98 25.64 7.69
C LYS A 444 -10.93 24.75 8.39
N TRP A 445 -9.75 25.32 8.61
CA TRP A 445 -8.48 24.64 8.91
C TRP A 445 -8.46 23.60 10.03
N GLU A 446 -9.36 23.65 11.01
CA GLU A 446 -9.39 22.74 12.16
C GLU A 446 -10.12 21.42 11.90
N ASN A 447 -10.95 21.33 10.86
CA ASN A 447 -11.87 20.20 10.65
C ASN A 447 -11.29 19.02 9.85
N ASP A 448 -10.04 19.08 9.42
CA ASP A 448 -9.47 18.19 8.38
C ASP A 448 -8.31 17.30 8.85
N VAL A 449 -8.00 17.25 10.16
CA VAL A 449 -7.14 16.18 10.70
C VAL A 449 -7.98 14.90 10.80
N PRO A 450 -7.52 13.74 10.26
CA PRO A 450 -8.28 12.50 10.29
C PRO A 450 -8.46 11.97 11.71
N ASP A 451 -9.66 11.47 12.01
CA ASP A 451 -10.01 10.82 13.29
C ASP A 451 -10.28 9.31 13.11
N ASN A 452 -9.61 8.67 12.16
CA ASN A 452 -9.69 7.23 11.94
C ASN A 452 -8.89 6.46 13.00
N ALA A 453 -9.47 6.29 14.19
CA ALA A 453 -8.87 5.59 15.33
C ALA A 453 -8.86 4.06 15.12
N MET A 454 -8.04 3.57 14.19
CA MET A 454 -8.04 2.18 13.70
C MET A 454 -6.96 1.25 14.29
N ILE A 455 -5.99 1.78 15.06
CA ILE A 455 -4.79 1.01 15.41
C ILE A 455 -5.09 0.07 16.57
N SER A 456 -5.60 0.61 17.68
CA SER A 456 -5.73 -0.12 18.95
C SER A 456 -6.99 0.25 19.73
N ILE A 457 -7.24 -0.45 20.84
CA ILE A 457 -8.35 -0.20 21.75
C ILE A 457 -7.99 -0.61 23.18
N TYR A 458 -8.12 0.30 24.14
CA TYR A 458 -7.65 0.13 25.53
C TYR A 458 -8.68 0.61 26.57
N PRO A 459 -8.79 -0.04 27.74
CA PRO A 459 -9.64 0.43 28.82
C PRO A 459 -8.94 1.52 29.64
N PHE A 460 -9.70 2.55 30.02
CA PHE A 460 -9.29 3.56 30.98
C PHE A 460 -10.37 3.63 32.06
N GLY A 461 -10.05 3.19 33.28
CA GLY A 461 -11.04 2.99 34.34
C GLY A 461 -12.21 2.12 33.90
N ASP A 462 -13.42 2.69 33.90
CA ASP A 462 -14.67 2.03 33.51
C ASP A 462 -15.04 2.22 32.04
N GLU A 463 -14.22 2.92 31.27
CA GLU A 463 -14.45 3.27 29.87
C GLU A 463 -13.55 2.46 28.92
N LEU A 464 -13.71 2.65 27.61
CA LEU A 464 -12.97 1.94 26.55
C LEU A 464 -12.76 2.92 25.40
N TYR A 465 -11.51 3.11 24.97
CA TYR A 465 -11.15 4.09 23.95
C TYR A 465 -10.38 3.46 22.80
N THR A 466 -10.68 3.88 21.57
CA THR A 466 -9.90 3.54 20.36
C THR A 466 -8.85 4.60 20.07
N PHE A 467 -7.70 4.19 19.57
CA PHE A 467 -6.56 5.08 19.31
C PHE A 467 -6.07 5.00 17.86
N THR A 468 -5.61 6.14 17.37
CA THR A 468 -4.64 6.30 16.27
C THR A 468 -3.44 7.10 16.83
N GLU A 469 -2.72 7.87 16.02
CA GLU A 469 -1.59 8.72 16.44
C GLU A 469 -1.85 10.23 16.23
N THR A 470 -3.01 10.58 15.66
CA THR A 470 -3.58 11.93 15.68
C THR A 470 -4.20 12.23 17.06
N PRO A 471 -4.62 13.47 17.39
CA PRO A 471 -5.06 13.81 18.76
C PRO A 471 -6.48 13.31 19.11
N PHE A 472 -7.09 12.46 18.27
CA PHE A 472 -8.47 12.02 18.43
C PHE A 472 -8.57 10.58 18.91
N ILE A 473 -9.32 10.40 20.00
CA ILE A 473 -9.73 9.08 20.52
C ILE A 473 -11.26 9.02 20.60
N HIS A 474 -11.82 7.83 20.58
CA HIS A 474 -13.28 7.65 20.62
C HIS A 474 -13.68 6.65 21.69
N LYS A 475 -14.69 7.03 22.49
CA LYS A 475 -15.27 6.19 23.53
C LYS A 475 -16.20 5.15 22.90
N ILE A 476 -16.04 3.89 23.30
CA ILE A 476 -16.77 2.74 22.73
C ILE A 476 -17.61 2.04 23.81
N ASN A 477 -18.87 1.79 23.47
CA ASN A 477 -19.74 0.97 24.29
C ASN A 477 -19.27 -0.50 24.34
N LYS A 478 -18.84 -0.94 25.53
CA LYS A 478 -18.30 -2.30 25.80
C LYS A 478 -19.27 -3.46 25.44
N LYS A 479 -20.58 -3.21 25.32
CA LYS A 479 -21.60 -4.25 25.06
C LYS A 479 -21.91 -4.43 23.58
N ASN A 480 -21.92 -3.35 22.78
CA ASN A 480 -22.44 -3.37 21.40
C ASN A 480 -21.55 -2.67 20.36
N LEU A 481 -20.31 -2.28 20.73
CA LEU A 481 -19.34 -1.59 19.88
C LEU A 481 -19.81 -0.24 19.29
N GLN A 482 -20.88 0.36 19.82
CA GLN A 482 -21.31 1.68 19.40
C GLN A 482 -20.29 2.74 19.83
N THR A 483 -19.93 3.64 18.92
CA THR A 483 -19.18 4.86 19.24
C THR A 483 -20.08 5.81 20.01
N GLU A 484 -19.64 6.22 21.20
CA GLU A 484 -20.41 7.07 22.14
C GLU A 484 -19.96 8.53 22.07
N GLU A 485 -18.64 8.77 22.09
CA GLU A 485 -18.05 10.11 22.18
C GLU A 485 -16.78 10.17 21.31
N ARG A 486 -16.50 11.33 20.71
CA ARG A 486 -15.21 11.69 20.10
C ARG A 486 -14.54 12.71 21.01
N VAL A 487 -13.32 12.43 21.44
CA VAL A 487 -12.54 13.27 22.36
C VAL A 487 -11.37 13.85 21.59
N ASP A 488 -11.19 15.18 21.68
CA ASP A 488 -10.01 15.88 21.18
C ASP A 488 -9.02 16.10 22.33
N MET A 489 -7.88 15.43 22.28
CA MET A 489 -6.82 15.56 23.29
C MET A 489 -6.04 16.88 23.18
N LYS A 490 -6.13 17.58 22.05
CA LYS A 490 -5.56 18.93 21.88
C LYS A 490 -6.38 19.95 22.67
N GLU A 491 -7.70 19.93 22.51
CA GLU A 491 -8.61 20.82 23.26
C GLU A 491 -8.54 20.56 24.78
N ARG A 492 -8.39 19.29 25.17
CA ARG A 492 -8.54 18.85 26.57
C ARG A 492 -7.25 18.85 27.40
N MET A 493 -6.10 18.70 26.76
CA MET A 493 -4.79 18.57 27.43
C MET A 493 -3.60 19.03 26.58
N GLY A 494 -3.85 19.83 25.53
CA GLY A 494 -2.81 20.41 24.68
C GLY A 494 -2.04 19.42 23.79
N VAL A 495 -2.46 18.15 23.73
CA VAL A 495 -1.78 17.08 22.99
C VAL A 495 -2.15 17.08 21.52
N VAL A 496 -1.15 17.22 20.64
CA VAL A 496 -1.34 17.21 19.18
C VAL A 496 -1.10 15.85 18.52
N SER A 497 -0.37 14.97 19.20
CA SER A 497 -0.17 13.58 18.78
C SER A 497 0.16 12.72 20.00
N HIS A 498 -0.23 11.45 19.96
CA HIS A 498 0.09 10.48 21.01
C HIS A 498 0.45 9.13 20.41
N SER A 499 1.18 8.31 21.16
CA SER A 499 1.33 6.90 20.84
C SER A 499 -0.04 6.20 20.87
N SER A 500 -0.24 5.26 19.96
CA SER A 500 -1.41 4.38 19.95
C SER A 500 -1.29 3.21 20.95
N HIS A 501 -0.22 3.16 21.76
CA HIS A 501 0.08 2.13 22.75
C HIS A 501 0.30 2.72 24.15
N PRO A 502 -0.79 3.14 24.84
CA PRO A 502 -0.74 3.48 26.26
C PRO A 502 -0.30 2.27 27.11
N HIS A 503 0.48 2.53 28.15
CA HIS A 503 0.74 1.54 29.20
C HIS A 503 -0.34 1.64 30.28
N VAL A 504 -1.25 0.64 30.31
CA VAL A 504 -2.35 0.57 31.28
C VAL A 504 -1.97 -0.32 32.46
N THR A 505 -1.81 0.27 33.64
CA THR A 505 -1.62 -0.47 34.91
C THR A 505 -2.93 -0.52 35.71
N SER A 506 -2.96 -1.22 36.85
CA SER A 506 -4.18 -1.35 37.66
C SER A 506 -4.77 -0.02 38.14
N ASN A 507 -3.92 0.99 38.36
CA ASN A 507 -4.30 2.26 39.01
C ASN A 507 -4.00 3.49 38.15
N VAL A 508 -3.11 3.39 37.16
CA VAL A 508 -2.62 4.52 36.35
C VAL A 508 -2.39 4.08 34.91
N SER A 509 -2.79 4.91 33.95
CA SER A 509 -2.43 4.74 32.54
C SER A 509 -1.42 5.80 32.12
N TYR A 510 -0.43 5.44 31.31
CA TYR A 510 0.61 6.33 30.80
C TYR A 510 0.54 6.42 29.27
N MET A 511 0.72 7.61 28.72
CA MET A 511 0.76 7.89 27.29
C MET A 511 2.00 8.71 26.94
N HIS A 512 2.70 8.35 25.86
CA HIS A 512 3.66 9.22 25.21
C HIS A 512 2.92 10.18 24.27
N CYS A 513 3.24 11.47 24.32
CA CYS A 513 2.55 12.50 23.55
C CYS A 513 3.42 13.73 23.28
N THR A 514 3.05 14.49 22.24
CA THR A 514 3.59 15.81 21.92
C THR A 514 2.57 16.87 22.33
N ILE A 515 3.00 17.90 23.07
CA ILE A 515 2.14 18.93 23.68
C ILE A 515 2.52 20.31 23.13
N LEU A 516 1.52 21.16 22.85
CA LEU A 516 1.73 22.57 22.44
C LEU A 516 1.74 23.55 23.62
N ASP A 517 0.82 23.40 24.58
CA ASP A 517 0.74 24.23 25.79
C ASP A 517 -0.03 23.49 26.90
N LYS A 518 0.04 23.97 28.15
CA LYS A 518 -0.67 23.38 29.30
C LYS A 518 -2.07 23.96 29.45
N ASN A 519 -3.10 23.12 29.29
CA ASN A 519 -4.49 23.40 29.67
C ASN A 519 -5.10 22.17 30.37
N ASP A 520 -6.10 22.37 31.23
CA ASP A 520 -6.67 21.34 32.12
C ASP A 520 -8.11 20.89 31.73
N TYR A 521 -8.45 19.64 32.11
CA TYR A 521 -9.77 19.09 32.52
C TYR A 521 -10.54 18.03 31.68
N SER A 522 -11.34 17.25 32.43
CA SER A 522 -12.24 16.10 32.17
C SER A 522 -11.61 14.73 31.85
N MET A 523 -11.66 13.78 32.81
CA MET A 523 -10.87 12.51 32.97
C MET A 523 -9.35 12.74 32.98
N PHE A 524 -8.92 13.55 32.03
CA PHE A 524 -7.77 14.42 32.07
C PHE A 524 -7.77 15.37 33.28
N ASP A 525 -8.85 15.48 34.06
CA ASP A 525 -8.85 16.11 35.40
C ASP A 525 -7.75 15.53 36.32
N GLN A 526 -7.45 14.24 36.15
CA GLN A 526 -6.42 13.52 36.90
C GLN A 526 -5.18 13.24 36.04
N ALA A 527 -5.19 13.61 34.76
CA ALA A 527 -4.01 13.50 33.93
C ALA A 527 -3.03 14.60 34.31
N GLN A 528 -1.76 14.22 34.43
CA GLN A 528 -0.68 15.13 34.74
C GLN A 528 0.52 14.81 33.84
N ILE A 529 1.20 15.87 33.41
CA ILE A 529 2.45 15.74 32.67
C ILE A 529 3.54 15.32 33.67
N VAL A 530 3.75 14.01 33.81
CA VAL A 530 4.72 13.40 34.73
C VAL A 530 6.19 13.58 34.31
N ALA A 531 6.43 13.90 33.04
CA ALA A 531 7.75 14.15 32.46
C ALA A 531 7.62 14.96 31.17
N GLY A 532 8.67 15.70 30.81
CA GLY A 532 8.79 16.38 29.52
C GLY A 532 10.22 16.30 29.02
N ILE A 533 10.39 15.97 27.74
CA ILE A 533 11.69 15.87 27.05
C ILE A 533 11.64 16.84 25.85
N PRO A 534 12.62 17.73 25.67
CA PRO A 534 12.71 18.53 24.45
C PRO A 534 13.07 17.65 23.26
N ALA A 535 12.38 17.80 22.14
CA ALA A 535 12.72 17.08 20.91
C ALA A 535 14.16 17.37 20.47
N ARG A 536 14.93 16.32 20.18
CA ARG A 536 16.31 16.42 19.67
C ARG A 536 16.47 17.38 18.49
N TRP A 537 15.49 17.38 17.58
CA TRP A 537 15.42 18.29 16.44
C TRP A 537 14.09 19.07 16.50
N PRO A 538 14.08 20.36 16.88
CA PRO A 538 12.85 21.10 17.19
C PRO A 538 11.80 21.17 16.07
N LEU A 539 12.23 21.19 14.80
CA LEU A 539 11.34 21.19 13.62
C LEU A 539 11.18 19.81 12.98
N HIS A 540 11.84 18.79 13.54
CA HIS A 540 11.90 17.42 13.03
C HIS A 540 11.78 16.40 14.21
N PRO A 541 10.72 16.45 15.04
CA PRO A 541 10.54 15.52 16.14
C PRO A 541 10.58 14.06 15.66
N SER A 542 11.18 13.18 16.48
CA SER A 542 11.28 11.75 16.20
C SER A 542 9.89 11.09 16.24
N TYR A 543 9.62 10.22 15.26
CA TYR A 543 8.45 9.37 15.24
C TYR A 543 8.64 8.18 16.20
N MET A 544 7.74 8.01 17.17
CA MET A 544 7.82 6.97 18.19
C MET A 544 6.46 6.32 18.41
N HIS A 545 6.27 5.15 17.81
CA HIS A 545 5.01 4.40 17.85
C HIS A 545 4.69 3.86 19.25
N THR A 546 5.71 3.41 19.98
CA THR A 546 5.60 2.92 21.37
C THR A 546 6.69 3.51 22.27
N PHE A 547 6.52 3.40 23.59
CA PHE A 547 7.51 3.79 24.59
C PHE A 547 7.58 2.73 25.69
N GLY A 548 8.63 2.74 26.52
CA GLY A 548 8.81 1.78 27.61
C GLY A 548 8.50 2.36 29.00
N ILE A 549 8.03 1.52 29.92
CA ILE A 549 7.89 1.86 31.34
C ILE A 549 8.42 0.73 32.24
N THR A 550 9.31 1.08 33.17
CA THR A 550 9.82 0.19 34.23
C THR A 550 9.30 0.64 35.60
N LYS A 551 9.74 0.00 36.70
CA LYS A 551 9.34 0.38 38.07
C LYS A 551 9.67 1.84 38.38
N ASN A 552 10.85 2.29 38.00
CA ASN A 552 11.40 3.61 38.37
C ASN A 552 11.61 4.56 37.18
N TYR A 553 11.51 4.09 35.93
CA TYR A 553 11.84 4.89 34.74
C TYR A 553 10.81 4.80 33.61
N PHE A 554 10.73 5.86 32.81
CA PHE A 554 10.22 5.80 31.44
C PHE A 554 11.41 5.66 30.49
N VAL A 555 11.23 4.94 29.37
CA VAL A 555 12.26 4.68 28.37
C VAL A 555 11.75 5.16 27.01
N ILE A 556 12.34 6.24 26.51
CA ILE A 556 11.97 6.88 25.25
C ILE A 556 13.06 6.56 24.22
N VAL A 557 12.70 5.89 23.13
CA VAL A 557 13.64 5.48 22.07
C VAL A 557 13.44 6.41 20.87
N GLU A 558 14.21 7.49 20.82
CA GLU A 558 14.24 8.47 19.74
C GLU A 558 15.04 7.90 18.55
N GLN A 559 14.31 7.25 17.65
CA GLN A 559 14.83 6.71 16.40
C GLN A 559 15.02 7.81 15.34
N PRO A 560 15.95 7.64 14.37
CA PRO A 560 16.25 8.66 13.37
C PRO A 560 15.21 8.75 12.24
N LEU A 561 13.96 8.34 12.48
CA LEU A 561 12.81 8.70 11.65
C LEU A 561 12.14 9.93 12.26
N SER A 562 12.02 11.02 11.51
CA SER A 562 11.46 12.29 11.96
C SER A 562 10.21 12.70 11.19
N VAL A 563 9.39 13.57 11.78
CA VAL A 563 8.26 14.26 11.13
C VAL A 563 8.70 15.69 10.82
N ALA A 564 8.90 16.03 9.54
CA ALA A 564 9.34 17.36 9.13
C ALA A 564 8.20 18.40 9.23
N VAL A 565 8.13 19.14 10.33
CA VAL A 565 7.01 20.07 10.65
C VAL A 565 6.79 21.14 9.56
N PRO A 566 7.80 21.79 8.97
CA PRO A 566 7.59 22.73 7.87
C PRO A 566 6.97 22.08 6.62
N GLN A 567 7.38 20.84 6.32
CA GLN A 567 6.82 20.07 5.20
C GLN A 567 5.41 19.57 5.51
N MET A 568 5.09 19.28 6.77
CA MET A 568 3.73 18.94 7.21
C MET A 568 2.76 20.10 7.00
N LEU A 569 3.17 21.33 7.36
CA LEU A 569 2.37 22.53 7.07
C LEU A 569 2.17 22.72 5.56
N MET A 570 3.24 22.63 4.77
CA MET A 570 3.18 22.76 3.31
C MET A 570 2.32 21.66 2.65
N ASN A 571 2.46 20.40 3.08
CA ASN A 571 1.68 19.28 2.57
C ASN A 571 0.19 19.41 2.91
N LYS A 572 -0.16 20.02 4.05
CA LYS A 572 -1.56 20.34 4.37
C LYS A 572 -2.15 21.36 3.39
N PHE A 573 -1.39 22.40 2.99
CA PHE A 573 -1.82 23.34 1.94
C PHE A 573 -1.92 22.68 0.57
N MET A 574 -0.99 21.80 0.20
CA MET A 574 -0.96 21.10 -1.10
C MET A 574 -1.87 19.86 -1.16
N ASN A 575 -2.60 19.56 -0.08
CA ASN A 575 -3.39 18.35 0.11
C ASN A 575 -2.61 17.06 -0.25
N LYS A 576 -1.44 16.85 0.38
CA LYS A 576 -0.58 15.66 0.22
C LYS A 576 -0.67 14.74 1.46
N PRO A 577 -0.55 13.40 1.30
CA PRO A 577 -0.59 12.46 2.43
C PRO A 577 0.51 12.72 3.48
N PHE A 578 0.24 12.30 4.73
CA PHE A 578 1.18 12.52 5.84
C PHE A 578 2.52 11.81 5.65
N HIS A 579 2.53 10.58 5.11
CA HIS A 579 3.75 9.77 4.93
C HIS A 579 4.91 10.55 4.27
N GLY A 580 4.60 11.42 3.31
CA GLY A 580 5.61 12.23 2.61
C GLY A 580 6.39 13.22 3.50
N VAL A 581 5.95 13.49 4.73
CA VAL A 581 6.65 14.36 5.70
C VAL A 581 7.65 13.57 6.56
N MET A 582 7.60 12.25 6.53
CA MET A 582 8.52 11.40 7.29
C MET A 582 9.91 11.44 6.63
N LYS A 583 10.98 11.60 7.43
CA LYS A 583 12.36 11.71 6.95
C LYS A 583 13.30 10.86 7.80
N TRP A 584 13.98 9.93 7.14
CA TRP A 584 14.96 9.02 7.74
C TRP A 584 16.37 9.64 7.68
N TYR A 585 17.07 9.67 8.81
CA TYR A 585 18.45 10.11 8.92
C TYR A 585 19.36 8.91 9.19
N GLU A 586 19.67 8.14 8.16
CA GLU A 586 20.42 6.87 8.26
C GLU A 586 21.76 6.98 9.02
N ASN A 587 22.43 8.13 8.90
CA ASN A 587 23.74 8.42 9.50
C ASN A 587 23.65 8.87 10.96
N GLU A 588 22.44 9.04 11.50
CA GLU A 588 22.21 9.50 12.87
C GLU A 588 21.99 8.36 13.86
N GLN A 589 22.59 8.47 15.04
CA GLN A 589 22.43 7.47 16.10
C GLN A 589 21.02 7.52 16.71
N THR A 590 20.42 6.35 16.97
CA THR A 590 19.25 6.23 17.84
C THR A 590 19.64 6.61 19.27
N GLN A 591 18.84 7.47 19.92
CA GLN A 591 19.02 7.84 21.33
C GLN A 591 17.97 7.15 22.20
N ILE A 592 18.40 6.59 23.33
CA ILE A 592 17.53 5.96 24.32
C ILE A 592 17.59 6.79 25.60
N ASN A 593 16.58 7.63 25.78
CA ASN A 593 16.44 8.54 26.91
C ASN A 593 15.68 7.85 28.04
N VAL A 594 16.36 7.65 29.18
CA VAL A 594 15.81 7.03 30.39
C VAL A 594 15.47 8.13 31.39
N VAL A 595 14.18 8.34 31.62
CA VAL A 595 13.64 9.40 32.47
C VAL A 595 13.18 8.82 33.81
N SER A 596 13.58 9.43 34.92
CA SER A 596 13.11 8.99 36.25
C SER A 596 11.63 9.32 36.45
N ARG A 597 10.81 8.31 36.78
CA ARG A 597 9.39 8.46 37.16
C ARG A 597 9.21 9.29 38.44
N LYS A 598 10.25 9.45 39.26
CA LYS A 598 10.21 10.22 40.51
C LYS A 598 10.47 11.72 40.29
N SER A 599 11.37 12.08 39.38
CA SER A 599 11.78 13.49 39.17
C SER A 599 11.28 14.10 37.86
N GLY A 600 10.75 13.29 36.93
CA GLY A 600 10.35 13.73 35.58
C GLY A 600 11.52 14.13 34.68
N LYS A 601 12.77 13.94 35.12
CA LYS A 601 13.99 14.34 34.41
C LYS A 601 14.73 13.15 33.80
N ILE A 602 15.42 13.39 32.69
CA ILE A 602 16.36 12.43 32.10
C ILE A 602 17.43 12.09 33.15
N ALA A 603 17.56 10.82 33.46
CA ALA A 603 18.59 10.28 34.35
C ALA A 603 19.79 9.74 33.56
N TYR A 604 19.54 9.09 32.42
CA TYR A 604 20.58 8.54 31.55
C TYR A 604 20.17 8.65 30.07
N THR A 605 21.15 8.82 29.18
CA THR A 605 20.97 8.75 27.72
C THR A 605 21.98 7.77 27.14
N PHE A 606 21.48 6.78 26.41
CA PHE A 606 22.30 5.78 25.71
C PHE A 606 22.21 5.98 24.20
N PHE A 607 23.26 5.59 23.48
CA PHE A 607 23.34 5.73 22.03
C PHE A 607 23.46 4.36 21.36
N SER A 608 22.80 4.16 20.23
CA SER A 608 23.04 2.96 19.39
C SER A 608 23.19 3.33 17.92
N LYS A 609 23.47 2.32 17.09
CA LYS A 609 23.34 2.46 15.63
C LYS A 609 21.89 2.80 15.27
N SER A 610 21.69 3.42 14.11
CA SER A 610 20.37 3.60 13.51
C SER A 610 19.66 2.25 13.37
N PHE A 611 18.39 2.23 13.79
CA PHE A 611 17.43 1.16 13.55
C PHE A 611 16.02 1.76 13.61
N PHE A 612 15.07 1.14 12.92
CA PHE A 612 13.66 1.51 13.01
C PHE A 612 12.91 0.53 13.91
N TYR A 613 11.89 0.98 14.64
CA TYR A 613 11.01 0.13 15.42
C TYR A 613 9.58 0.69 15.44
N LEU A 614 8.63 -0.23 15.59
CA LEU A 614 7.28 0.08 16.04
C LEU A 614 7.13 -0.32 17.50
N HIS A 615 7.30 -1.62 17.81
CA HIS A 615 6.93 -2.19 19.10
C HIS A 615 8.11 -2.47 20.03
N ILE A 616 7.99 -2.01 21.27
CA ILE A 616 8.75 -2.54 22.41
C ILE A 616 8.05 -3.81 22.91
N ILE A 617 8.82 -4.88 23.08
CA ILE A 617 8.37 -6.22 23.49
C ILE A 617 8.20 -6.28 25.01
N ASN A 618 9.23 -5.82 25.73
CA ASN A 618 9.29 -5.87 27.19
C ASN A 618 10.35 -4.90 27.72
N GLN A 619 10.19 -4.46 28.96
CA GLN A 619 11.19 -3.64 29.64
C GLN A 619 11.12 -3.83 31.16
N TYR A 620 12.27 -4.02 31.81
CA TYR A 620 12.35 -4.23 33.26
C TYR A 620 13.69 -3.83 33.83
N GLU A 621 13.73 -3.59 35.15
CA GLU A 621 14.97 -3.33 35.89
C GLU A 621 15.50 -4.62 36.53
N SER A 622 16.81 -4.83 36.45
CA SER A 622 17.51 -5.98 37.05
C SER A 622 18.96 -5.62 37.36
N ALA A 623 19.38 -5.77 38.61
CA ALA A 623 20.77 -5.60 39.07
C ALA A 623 21.47 -4.35 38.51
N ASN A 624 20.88 -3.16 38.72
CA ASN A 624 21.33 -1.85 38.20
C ASN A 624 21.46 -1.77 36.67
N HIS A 625 20.63 -2.50 35.93
CA HIS A 625 20.44 -2.32 34.50
C HIS A 625 18.94 -2.24 34.17
N ILE A 626 18.59 -1.54 33.09
CA ILE A 626 17.31 -1.73 32.41
C ILE A 626 17.54 -2.71 31.26
N VAL A 627 16.75 -3.77 31.19
CA VAL A 627 16.61 -4.62 30.01
C VAL A 627 15.48 -4.06 29.15
N LEU A 628 15.71 -3.94 27.86
CA LEU A 628 14.78 -3.37 26.88
C LEU A 628 14.77 -4.22 25.62
N ASP A 629 13.64 -4.89 25.37
CA ASP A 629 13.45 -5.80 24.23
C ASP A 629 12.58 -5.11 23.17
N ILE A 630 13.01 -5.10 21.91
CA ILE A 630 12.39 -4.32 20.81
C ILE A 630 12.24 -5.15 19.53
N CYS A 631 11.12 -5.01 18.83
CA CYS A 631 10.93 -5.45 17.45
C CYS A 631 11.60 -4.46 16.50
N SER A 632 12.83 -4.79 16.06
CA SER A 632 13.67 -3.90 15.26
C SER A 632 13.67 -4.21 13.76
N TYR A 633 13.72 -3.17 12.97
CA TYR A 633 13.91 -3.13 11.52
C TYR A 633 15.24 -2.44 11.20
N LYS A 634 15.78 -2.70 10.01
CA LYS A 634 17.01 -2.04 9.53
C LYS A 634 16.77 -0.53 9.30
N ASP A 635 15.65 -0.22 8.68
CA ASP A 635 15.25 1.08 8.14
C ASP A 635 13.70 1.11 8.07
N PRO A 636 13.06 2.27 7.79
CA PRO A 636 11.60 2.40 7.79
C PRO A 636 10.90 1.82 6.55
N SER A 637 11.61 1.12 5.64
CA SER A 637 11.01 0.57 4.41
C SER A 637 9.88 -0.44 4.62
N MET A 638 9.69 -0.94 5.84
CA MET A 638 8.46 -1.67 6.21
C MET A 638 7.19 -0.82 6.06
N ILE A 639 7.25 0.50 6.25
CA ILE A 639 6.11 1.40 6.01
C ILE A 639 5.73 1.37 4.53
N ASP A 640 6.70 1.48 3.62
CA ASP A 640 6.47 1.38 2.18
C ASP A 640 5.84 0.02 1.78
N CYS A 641 6.26 -1.06 2.44
CA CYS A 641 5.66 -2.39 2.26
C CYS A 641 4.17 -2.47 2.64
N MET A 642 3.62 -1.50 3.39
CA MET A 642 2.20 -1.45 3.78
C MET A 642 1.32 -0.64 2.83
N TYR A 643 1.86 -0.10 1.72
CA TYR A 643 1.04 0.34 0.60
C TYR A 643 0.27 -0.84 -0.02
N ILE A 644 -0.99 -0.60 -0.37
CA ILE A 644 -1.90 -1.63 -0.91
C ILE A 644 -1.36 -2.22 -2.24
N GLU A 645 -0.68 -1.41 -3.07
CA GLU A 645 -0.02 -1.89 -4.29
C GLU A 645 1.22 -2.74 -3.97
N ALA A 646 1.99 -2.38 -2.94
CA ALA A 646 3.12 -3.20 -2.47
C ALA A 646 2.64 -4.56 -1.91
N ILE A 647 1.53 -4.58 -1.15
CA ILE A 647 0.90 -5.81 -0.61
C ILE A 647 0.37 -6.72 -1.73
N ARG A 648 -0.18 -6.17 -2.81
CA ARG A 648 -0.59 -6.93 -4.01
C ARG A 648 0.62 -7.54 -4.73
N ASN A 649 1.67 -6.74 -4.91
CA ASN A 649 2.85 -7.12 -5.69
C ASN A 649 3.94 -7.84 -4.88
N VAL A 650 3.65 -8.27 -3.64
CA VAL A 650 4.54 -9.05 -2.77
C VAL A 650 5.17 -10.22 -3.52
N GLN A 651 4.39 -10.97 -4.29
CA GLN A 651 4.87 -12.18 -4.95
C GLN A 651 5.89 -11.93 -6.06
N ASN A 652 6.05 -10.67 -6.50
CA ASN A 652 7.00 -10.26 -7.53
C ASN A 652 8.23 -9.57 -6.93
N ASN A 653 8.28 -9.34 -5.60
CA ASN A 653 9.34 -8.59 -4.93
C ASN A 653 10.19 -9.49 -3.99
N PRO A 654 11.40 -9.91 -4.40
CA PRO A 654 12.27 -10.78 -3.59
C PRO A 654 12.77 -10.13 -2.29
N ASP A 655 12.76 -8.80 -2.20
CA ASP A 655 13.23 -8.05 -1.03
C ASP A 655 12.12 -7.69 -0.04
N TYR A 656 10.85 -7.90 -0.38
CA TYR A 656 9.72 -7.58 0.51
C TYR A 656 9.87 -8.22 1.89
N ALA A 657 10.29 -9.48 1.99
CA ALA A 657 10.51 -10.15 3.28
C ALA A 657 11.86 -9.82 3.96
N ASN A 658 12.71 -9.00 3.34
CA ASN A 658 13.85 -8.36 4.00
C ASN A 658 13.44 -7.00 4.58
N MET A 659 12.65 -6.22 3.85
CA MET A 659 12.12 -4.91 4.25
C MET A 659 11.07 -5.03 5.37
N PHE A 660 10.08 -5.92 5.21
CA PHE A 660 8.92 -6.05 6.09
C PHE A 660 9.19 -6.85 7.39
N ARG A 661 10.36 -7.48 7.53
CA ARG A 661 10.60 -8.51 8.56
C ARG A 661 11.43 -8.00 9.73
N SER A 662 10.77 -7.70 10.84
CA SER A 662 11.40 -7.33 12.10
C SER A 662 12.25 -8.45 12.74
N ARG A 663 13.06 -8.03 13.72
CA ARG A 663 13.97 -8.86 14.51
C ARG A 663 13.86 -8.48 15.98
N PRO A 664 13.47 -9.40 16.88
CA PRO A 664 13.48 -9.12 18.31
C PRO A 664 14.92 -9.01 18.80
N ILE A 665 15.27 -7.85 19.35
CA ILE A 665 16.58 -7.53 19.88
C ILE A 665 16.49 -7.08 21.34
N ARG A 666 17.55 -7.30 22.11
CA ARG A 666 17.67 -6.93 23.53
C ARG A 666 18.80 -5.94 23.73
N PHE A 667 18.45 -4.77 24.26
CA PHE A 667 19.38 -3.83 24.87
C PHE A 667 19.48 -4.08 26.37
N VAL A 668 20.67 -3.83 26.93
CA VAL A 668 20.88 -3.81 28.39
C VAL A 668 21.59 -2.51 28.73
N LEU A 669 20.88 -1.63 29.43
CA LEU A 669 21.24 -0.25 29.70
C LEU A 669 21.77 -0.14 31.14
N PRO A 670 23.08 0.03 31.37
CA PRO A 670 23.64 0.08 32.72
C PRO A 670 23.30 1.42 33.41
N LEU A 671 22.72 1.35 34.60
CA LEU A 671 22.38 2.51 35.44
C LEU A 671 23.62 2.87 36.27
N ILE A 672 24.39 3.87 35.82
CA ILE A 672 25.69 4.21 36.42
C ILE A 672 25.66 5.64 36.96
N ASP A 673 25.75 5.75 38.28
CA ASP A 673 25.65 7.03 38.99
C ASP A 673 26.99 7.78 39.11
N SER A 674 28.12 7.09 38.92
CA SER A 674 29.46 7.70 38.91
C SER A 674 30.34 7.15 37.79
N TYR A 675 30.94 8.05 37.02
CA TYR A 675 31.84 7.72 35.92
C TYR A 675 33.31 7.56 36.37
N GLY A 676 33.63 7.85 37.63
CA GLY A 676 35.02 8.00 38.11
C GLY A 676 35.91 6.76 37.99
N GLU A 677 35.31 5.56 38.05
CA GLU A 677 36.02 4.27 38.01
C GLU A 677 35.93 3.56 36.66
N LEU A 678 35.21 4.12 35.69
CA LEU A 678 34.94 3.45 34.42
C LEU A 678 36.11 3.55 33.44
N LYS A 679 36.58 2.41 32.92
CA LYS A 679 37.59 2.38 31.87
C LYS A 679 36.94 2.43 30.49
N MET A 680 37.51 3.20 29.57
CA MET A 680 37.08 3.21 28.17
C MET A 680 37.20 1.81 27.55
N GLY A 681 36.23 1.43 26.71
CA GLY A 681 36.19 0.11 26.06
C GLY A 681 35.82 -1.07 26.99
N GLN A 682 35.65 -0.86 28.30
CA GLN A 682 35.10 -1.87 29.20
C GLN A 682 33.63 -2.14 28.86
N ASN A 683 33.22 -3.42 28.81
CA ASN A 683 31.80 -3.76 28.76
C ASN A 683 31.17 -3.50 30.13
N LEU A 684 30.16 -2.64 30.15
CA LEU A 684 29.44 -2.18 31.33
C LEU A 684 28.26 -3.09 31.68
N VAL A 685 27.83 -3.98 30.77
CA VAL A 685 26.78 -4.97 31.02
C VAL A 685 27.29 -6.07 31.94
N LYS A 686 26.71 -6.18 33.15
CA LYS A 686 27.08 -7.20 34.16
C LYS A 686 26.07 -8.35 34.28
N LEU A 687 24.97 -8.32 33.51
CA LEU A 687 23.96 -9.38 33.56
C LEU A 687 24.48 -10.69 32.96
N ARG A 688 24.11 -11.83 33.58
CA ARG A 688 24.39 -13.18 33.05
C ARG A 688 23.38 -13.54 31.94
N LYS A 689 23.72 -14.54 31.12
CA LYS A 689 22.90 -15.08 30.02
C LYS A 689 22.53 -14.09 28.89
N THR A 690 23.16 -12.92 28.81
CA THR A 690 23.02 -11.97 27.70
C THR A 690 24.34 -11.79 26.95
N LYS A 691 24.28 -11.55 25.64
CA LYS A 691 25.37 -11.11 24.77
C LYS A 691 25.28 -9.60 24.44
N ALA A 692 24.32 -8.88 25.00
CA ALA A 692 24.22 -7.43 24.85
C ALA A 692 25.43 -6.76 25.51
N GLN A 693 25.82 -5.60 24.99
CA GLN A 693 27.02 -4.90 25.44
C GLN A 693 26.77 -3.40 25.57
N ALA A 694 27.48 -2.74 26.47
CA ALA A 694 27.45 -1.30 26.66
C ALA A 694 28.88 -0.81 26.91
N PHE A 695 29.32 0.23 26.21
CA PHE A 695 30.71 0.71 26.26
C PHE A 695 30.75 2.20 26.54
N LEU A 696 31.70 2.63 27.39
CA LEU A 696 32.01 4.03 27.56
C LEU A 696 32.90 4.53 26.41
N GLU A 697 32.38 5.47 25.64
CA GLU A 697 33.08 6.17 24.55
C GLU A 697 33.51 7.59 24.96
N LYS A 698 34.11 8.33 24.03
CA LYS A 698 34.54 9.72 24.23
C LYS A 698 33.35 10.59 24.66
N ASN A 699 33.65 11.69 25.36
CA ASN A 699 32.66 12.65 25.88
C ASN A 699 31.60 12.02 26.82
N ARG A 700 31.96 10.95 27.54
CA ARG A 700 31.10 10.21 28.49
C ARG A 700 29.83 9.61 27.86
N LYS A 701 29.78 9.42 26.55
CA LYS A 701 28.68 8.71 25.89
C LYS A 701 28.74 7.21 26.20
N ILE A 702 27.61 6.61 26.54
CA ILE A 702 27.48 5.15 26.64
C ILE A 702 26.84 4.62 25.36
N VAL A 703 27.59 3.86 24.57
CA VAL A 703 27.10 3.21 23.36
C VAL A 703 26.67 1.78 23.67
N VAL A 704 25.40 1.48 23.40
CA VAL A 704 24.78 0.17 23.63
C VAL A 704 24.67 -0.61 22.32
N LYS A 705 25.11 -1.86 22.34
CA LYS A 705 25.02 -2.82 21.23
C LYS A 705 24.04 -3.92 21.65
N PRO A 706 22.93 -4.12 20.93
CA PRO A 706 21.95 -5.11 21.29
C PRO A 706 22.42 -6.51 20.94
N GLU A 707 21.83 -7.52 21.58
CA GLU A 707 21.85 -8.89 21.07
C GLU A 707 20.55 -9.22 20.32
N ARG A 708 20.60 -10.22 19.43
CA ARG A 708 19.40 -10.81 18.83
C ARG A 708 18.82 -11.87 19.77
N LEU A 709 17.50 -11.82 20.00
CA LEU A 709 16.80 -12.78 20.86
C LEU A 709 16.44 -14.06 20.11
N CYS A 710 15.89 -13.97 18.90
CA CYS A 710 15.65 -15.12 18.03
C CYS A 710 15.83 -14.78 16.54
N ALA A 711 15.89 -15.81 15.68
CA ALA A 711 16.04 -15.64 14.23
C ALA A 711 14.71 -15.41 13.48
N LEU A 712 13.58 -15.77 14.10
CA LEU A 712 12.24 -15.60 13.54
C LEU A 712 11.87 -14.11 13.46
N GLY A 713 11.01 -13.76 12.50
CA GLY A 713 10.34 -12.46 12.51
C GLY A 713 9.30 -12.43 13.63
N CYS A 714 9.19 -11.31 14.33
CA CYS A 714 8.23 -11.15 15.42
C CYS A 714 7.78 -9.68 15.45
N GLU A 715 6.52 -9.46 15.14
CA GLU A 715 5.83 -8.18 15.23
C GLU A 715 4.53 -8.37 16.04
N THR A 716 3.96 -7.31 16.60
CA THR A 716 2.81 -7.36 17.53
C THR A 716 3.07 -8.25 18.77
N PRO A 717 4.10 -7.94 19.58
CA PRO A 717 4.45 -8.73 20.76
C PRO A 717 3.44 -8.55 21.90
N THR A 718 3.14 -9.63 22.63
CA THR A 718 2.38 -9.53 23.88
C THR A 718 3.26 -8.98 25.00
N ILE A 719 3.01 -7.74 25.45
CA ILE A 719 3.62 -7.18 26.66
C ILE A 719 3.00 -7.88 27.88
N ASN A 720 3.78 -8.73 28.56
CA ASN A 720 3.37 -9.29 29.84
C ASN A 720 4.01 -8.50 30.99
N TYR A 721 3.22 -7.63 31.62
CA TYR A 721 3.63 -6.81 32.77
C TYR A 721 4.06 -7.60 34.02
N ARG A 722 3.76 -8.92 34.08
CA ARG A 722 4.26 -9.82 35.13
C ARG A 722 5.56 -10.56 34.75
N LYS A 723 6.01 -10.44 33.49
CA LYS A 723 7.21 -10.94 32.76
C LYS A 723 6.86 -11.86 31.57
N HIS A 724 7.78 -11.89 30.60
CA HIS A 724 7.81 -12.39 29.21
C HIS A 724 6.71 -13.32 28.63
N SER A 725 6.58 -13.23 27.29
CA SER A 725 5.83 -14.14 26.41
C SER A 725 6.74 -14.95 25.45
N VAL A 726 8.05 -14.69 25.49
CA VAL A 726 9.12 -15.40 24.76
C VAL A 726 10.15 -15.83 25.79
N ASP A 727 10.72 -17.04 25.67
CA ASP A 727 11.85 -17.44 26.50
C ASP A 727 13.11 -16.66 26.10
N THR A 728 13.24 -15.46 26.67
CA THR A 728 14.38 -14.56 26.43
C THR A 728 15.65 -15.01 27.16
N ILE A 729 15.58 -16.06 27.98
CA ILE A 729 16.68 -16.57 28.81
C ILE A 729 17.42 -17.69 28.08
N ASN A 730 16.70 -18.71 27.62
CA ASN A 730 17.28 -19.83 26.86
C ASN A 730 17.13 -19.63 25.33
N LYS A 731 16.38 -18.61 24.90
CA LYS A 731 16.21 -18.20 23.49
C LYS A 731 15.56 -19.25 22.61
N THR A 732 14.73 -20.09 23.24
CA THR A 732 13.93 -21.10 22.56
C THR A 732 12.63 -20.49 22.05
N THR A 733 12.15 -20.96 20.90
CA THR A 733 10.89 -20.51 20.30
C THR A 733 9.96 -21.70 20.11
N LYS A 734 8.71 -21.56 20.56
CA LYS A 734 7.61 -22.45 20.17
C LYS A 734 6.77 -21.72 19.12
N THR A 735 6.18 -22.46 18.20
CA THR A 735 5.34 -21.91 17.12
C THR A 735 4.07 -22.72 16.98
N TRP A 736 2.94 -22.04 16.89
CA TRP A 736 1.68 -22.61 16.41
C TRP A 736 1.43 -22.14 14.98
N CYS A 737 0.99 -23.03 14.09
CA CYS A 737 0.54 -22.70 12.74
C CYS A 737 -0.47 -23.74 12.23
N GLU A 738 -1.34 -23.31 11.32
CA GLU A 738 -2.29 -24.15 10.60
C GLU A 738 -2.32 -23.68 9.13
N LYS A 739 -2.43 -24.62 8.19
CA LYS A 739 -2.45 -24.29 6.75
C LYS A 739 -3.64 -23.37 6.44
N ASN A 740 -3.37 -22.30 5.69
CA ASN A 740 -4.36 -21.30 5.29
C ASN A 740 -5.02 -20.53 6.46
N CYS A 741 -4.45 -20.56 7.67
CA CYS A 741 -4.98 -19.87 8.85
C CYS A 741 -4.04 -18.76 9.32
N TYR A 742 -4.56 -17.54 9.51
CA TYR A 742 -3.78 -16.32 9.73
C TYR A 742 -4.15 -15.64 11.06
N PRO A 743 -3.48 -15.98 12.18
CA PRO A 743 -3.79 -15.42 13.50
C PRO A 743 -3.52 -13.91 13.59
N SER A 744 -4.28 -13.20 14.41
CA SER A 744 -3.99 -11.83 14.86
C SER A 744 -2.88 -11.82 15.92
N GLU A 745 -2.50 -10.61 16.36
CA GLU A 745 -1.76 -10.40 17.61
C GLU A 745 -2.26 -11.34 18.73
N PRO A 746 -1.36 -12.08 19.40
CA PRO A 746 -1.69 -12.92 20.54
C PRO A 746 -1.86 -12.09 21.82
N ILE A 747 -2.93 -12.36 22.59
CA ILE A 747 -3.21 -11.74 23.88
C ILE A 747 -3.12 -12.80 24.98
N PHE A 748 -2.16 -12.66 25.89
CA PHE A 748 -2.01 -13.50 27.07
C PHE A 748 -3.08 -13.17 28.12
N VAL A 749 -3.69 -14.20 28.69
CA VAL A 749 -4.61 -14.11 29.82
C VAL A 749 -4.11 -15.05 30.92
N PRO A 750 -3.64 -14.53 32.06
CA PRO A 750 -3.15 -15.37 33.15
C PRO A 750 -4.28 -16.18 33.79
N THR A 751 -3.93 -17.38 34.25
CA THR A 751 -4.81 -18.15 35.15
C THR A 751 -4.96 -17.37 36.47
N PRO A 752 -6.16 -17.28 37.08
CA PRO A 752 -6.37 -16.49 38.30
C PRO A 752 -5.38 -16.82 39.44
N ASN A 753 -5.03 -18.10 39.59
CA ASN A 753 -4.12 -18.61 40.62
C ASN A 753 -2.81 -19.18 40.03
N GLY A 754 -2.38 -18.69 38.85
CA GLY A 754 -1.15 -19.15 38.19
C GLY A 754 0.10 -18.91 39.05
N GLN A 755 1.00 -19.89 39.07
CA GLN A 755 2.25 -19.85 39.84
C GLN A 755 3.45 -19.49 38.94
N GLY A 756 3.42 -19.94 37.68
CA GLY A 756 4.37 -19.63 36.63
C GLY A 756 4.03 -18.37 35.82
N GLU A 757 5.06 -17.82 35.17
CA GLU A 757 4.98 -16.70 34.23
C GLU A 757 4.11 -17.03 33.00
N ASP A 758 4.12 -18.29 32.59
CA ASP A 758 3.41 -18.88 31.46
C ASP A 758 2.13 -19.66 31.85
N ASP A 759 1.69 -19.58 33.11
CA ASP A 759 0.48 -20.23 33.61
C ASP A 759 -0.79 -19.47 33.16
N GLY A 760 -1.16 -19.62 31.89
CA GLY A 760 -2.33 -18.98 31.32
C GLY A 760 -2.68 -19.50 29.94
N VAL A 761 -3.47 -18.71 29.22
CA VAL A 761 -3.81 -18.96 27.82
C VAL A 761 -3.40 -17.80 26.94
N ILE A 762 -3.24 -18.09 25.64
CA ILE A 762 -3.13 -17.08 24.60
C ILE A 762 -4.41 -17.10 23.77
N LEU A 763 -5.02 -15.94 23.62
CA LEU A 763 -6.16 -15.68 22.76
C LEU A 763 -5.68 -15.01 21.46
N SER A 764 -6.12 -15.50 20.30
CA SER A 764 -5.89 -14.83 19.01
C SER A 764 -7.10 -14.97 18.10
N ALA A 765 -7.43 -13.91 17.35
CA ALA A 765 -8.47 -13.98 16.34
C ALA A 765 -7.92 -14.65 15.08
N LEU A 766 -8.67 -15.61 14.54
CA LEU A 766 -8.32 -16.33 13.31
C LEU A 766 -9.14 -15.80 12.13
N ILE A 767 -8.49 -15.71 10.97
CA ILE A 767 -9.13 -15.60 9.65
C ILE A 767 -8.44 -16.60 8.71
N TRP A 768 -9.15 -17.07 7.68
CA TRP A 768 -8.61 -18.00 6.70
C TRP A 768 -8.30 -17.30 5.38
N GLY A 769 -7.24 -17.73 4.69
CA GLY A 769 -6.90 -17.23 3.35
C GLY A 769 -7.80 -17.82 2.26
N CYS A 770 -7.45 -17.52 1.02
CA CYS A 770 -8.17 -17.89 -0.19
C CYS A 770 -9.64 -17.42 -0.13
N ASN A 771 -10.55 -18.17 -0.76
CA ASN A 771 -11.96 -17.82 -0.85
C ASN A 771 -12.74 -17.95 0.49
N ASP A 772 -12.11 -18.47 1.57
CA ASP A 772 -12.72 -18.59 2.91
C ASP A 772 -12.72 -17.25 3.68
N THR A 773 -13.21 -16.20 3.01
CA THR A 773 -13.11 -14.81 3.47
C THR A 773 -14.13 -14.45 4.56
N ASN A 774 -15.23 -15.19 4.64
CA ASN A 774 -16.35 -14.96 5.58
C ASN A 774 -16.21 -15.74 6.90
N ARG A 775 -15.10 -16.45 7.12
CA ARG A 775 -14.87 -17.23 8.33
C ARG A 775 -13.95 -16.48 9.28
N VAL A 776 -14.37 -16.39 10.54
CA VAL A 776 -13.59 -15.80 11.63
C VAL A 776 -13.63 -16.72 12.83
N GLY A 777 -12.55 -16.75 13.60
CA GLY A 777 -12.43 -17.59 14.78
C GLY A 777 -11.75 -16.88 15.94
N LEU A 778 -11.81 -17.53 17.10
CA LEU A 778 -11.01 -17.24 18.27
C LEU A 778 -10.34 -18.55 18.69
N ILE A 779 -9.00 -18.59 18.69
CA ILE A 779 -8.25 -19.73 19.22
C ILE A 779 -7.83 -19.46 20.66
N VAL A 780 -7.80 -20.53 21.46
CA VAL A 780 -7.31 -20.55 22.85
C VAL A 780 -6.16 -21.56 22.92
N LEU A 781 -4.94 -21.05 22.99
CA LEU A 781 -3.72 -21.86 23.18
C LEU A 781 -3.33 -21.90 24.65
N ASN A 782 -2.75 -23.00 25.11
CA ASN A 782 -2.04 -23.06 26.38
C ASN A 782 -0.76 -22.20 26.24
N ALA A 783 -0.55 -21.20 27.10
CA ALA A 783 0.57 -20.26 26.94
C ALA A 783 1.95 -20.94 27.10
N LYS A 784 2.03 -21.97 27.95
CA LYS A 784 3.24 -22.75 28.24
C LYS A 784 3.62 -23.72 27.12
N THR A 785 2.65 -24.38 26.48
CA THR A 785 2.92 -25.40 25.44
C THR A 785 2.70 -24.91 24.01
N LEU A 786 1.96 -23.82 23.81
CA LEU A 786 1.35 -23.38 22.55
C LEU A 786 0.45 -24.43 21.86
N GLN A 787 0.03 -25.48 22.58
CA GLN A 787 -0.98 -26.41 22.08
C GLN A 787 -2.37 -25.77 22.17
N GLU A 788 -3.20 -26.08 21.20
CA GLU A 788 -4.60 -25.66 21.21
C GLU A 788 -5.40 -26.41 22.29
N ILE A 789 -6.09 -25.65 23.14
CA ILE A 789 -7.04 -26.19 24.12
C ILE A 789 -8.46 -26.20 23.52
N GLY A 790 -8.77 -25.17 22.71
CA GLY A 790 -9.97 -25.12 21.90
C GLY A 790 -10.06 -23.85 21.07
N ARG A 791 -11.09 -23.78 20.23
CA ARG A 791 -11.42 -22.61 19.41
C ARG A 791 -12.92 -22.41 19.29
N ALA A 792 -13.34 -21.22 18.93
CA ALA A 792 -14.70 -20.90 18.55
C ALA A 792 -14.73 -20.28 17.15
N GLU A 793 -15.51 -20.85 16.24
CA GLU A 793 -15.59 -20.40 14.84
C GLU A 793 -16.97 -19.83 14.49
N PHE A 794 -16.99 -18.85 13.58
CA PHE A 794 -18.17 -18.10 13.15
C PHE A 794 -18.12 -17.93 11.62
N HIS A 795 -19.29 -17.93 10.99
CA HIS A 795 -19.45 -17.51 9.59
C HIS A 795 -20.22 -16.19 9.56
N THR A 796 -19.69 -15.20 8.85
CA THR A 796 -20.27 -13.86 8.69
C THR A 796 -20.96 -13.71 7.34
N SER A 797 -21.81 -12.68 7.23
CA SER A 797 -22.50 -12.34 5.97
C SER A 797 -21.65 -11.54 4.97
N SER A 798 -20.39 -11.25 5.30
CA SER A 798 -19.43 -10.55 4.44
C SER A 798 -18.00 -10.90 4.84
N PRO A 799 -16.99 -10.62 3.98
CA PRO A 799 -15.59 -10.85 4.31
C PRO A 799 -15.17 -10.23 5.65
N VAL A 800 -14.25 -10.88 6.35
CA VAL A 800 -13.69 -10.41 7.62
C VAL A 800 -12.25 -9.94 7.42
N PRO A 801 -11.97 -8.64 7.59
CA PRO A 801 -10.62 -8.08 7.57
C PRO A 801 -9.76 -8.54 8.75
N LYS A 802 -8.44 -8.41 8.59
CA LYS A 802 -7.46 -8.66 9.64
C LYS A 802 -7.34 -7.47 10.60
N CYS A 803 -7.30 -7.77 11.90
CA CYS A 803 -7.16 -6.75 12.96
C CYS A 803 -5.71 -6.59 13.46
N LEU A 804 -5.37 -5.39 13.93
CA LEU A 804 -4.03 -4.95 14.35
C LEU A 804 -3.80 -5.17 15.85
N HIS A 805 -4.41 -4.36 16.72
CA HIS A 805 -4.23 -4.43 18.18
C HIS A 805 -5.54 -4.57 18.95
N GLY A 806 -5.45 -4.88 20.25
CA GLY A 806 -6.63 -5.10 21.07
C GLY A 806 -6.34 -5.45 22.53
N TRP A 807 -7.40 -5.73 23.28
CA TRP A 807 -7.34 -5.92 24.73
C TRP A 807 -8.35 -6.96 25.22
N PHE A 808 -7.94 -7.83 26.13
CA PHE A 808 -8.86 -8.72 26.85
C PHE A 808 -9.29 -8.08 28.17
N LEU A 809 -10.59 -7.74 28.28
CA LEU A 809 -11.19 -7.18 29.47
C LEU A 809 -11.89 -8.30 30.29
N PRO A 810 -11.36 -8.72 31.45
CA PRO A 810 -12.02 -9.70 32.30
C PRO A 810 -13.30 -9.15 32.93
N ASN A 811 -14.28 -10.00 33.16
CA ASN A 811 -15.50 -9.65 33.90
C ASN A 811 -15.17 -9.56 35.40
N ARG A 812 -15.18 -8.36 35.99
CA ARG A 812 -14.76 -8.02 37.37
C ARG A 812 -15.47 -8.74 38.56
N LYS A 813 -16.22 -9.82 38.34
CA LYS A 813 -16.91 -10.57 39.40
C LYS A 813 -16.12 -11.77 39.97
N GLN A 814 -14.87 -11.99 39.52
CA GLN A 814 -14.05 -13.17 39.88
C GLN A 814 -12.55 -12.84 39.98
N LEU A 815 -12.20 -11.72 40.63
CA LEU A 815 -10.86 -11.48 41.21
C LEU A 815 -11.05 -11.22 42.70
#